data_AF-A0A817P303-F1
#
_entry.id   AF-A0A817P303-F1
#
_cell.length_a   1.000
_cell.length_b   1.000
_cell.length_c   1.000
_cell.angle_alpha   90.00
_cell.angle_beta   90.00
_cell.angle_gamma   90.00
#
_symmetry.space_group_name_H-M   'P 1'
#
loop_
_entity.id
_entity.type
_entity.pdbx_description
1 polymer ?
#
loop_
_entity_poly.entity_id
_entity_poly.type
_entity_poly.pdbx_seq_one_letter_code
_entity_poly.pdbx_strand_id
1 'polypeptide(L)'
;MTYDEEIENTRNIYISKPIRCIALALALTYYFRLPTQDDNEQRRDNKTPTREKLAEILSQYISDFVFIIQNELERFVNTNHFMIPHSVAVNQAIREHIFSIVVCICTRTPLCIIGAPGQSKTLSFQIVLQNLQGSQLSTKKFCKRLPSIDPFFCLGSKYTRSEDIAYVFERAIKREQHYEQNRINTRCVVFLDEASLPNEKKMVLKVLHPYLDECRVAFVAVANKAFDAANANRMVCIYRSLPSEEDQQVLAYGCLGLEINLQQSRYATTRLEKIISGLCQGYRRILTCPHIPQIFHDRDFIYMLRELRFDLPTTTTTSDDQTTAISGITPISLLHALEDNFNGIDKVEFKELVKIFFTSVQEQCSDFQLPLEEENHQIYRNIPSILRESMKLDSIRRRLYGRYKLIVDESEDESAMNLLLQLNILNFDPNRTNIFRMSDFAGDLNNELRNVEILSIIKLCMETGKTILMVNTGRIHGSLYDVFNQNFSIMATGDTRKIFSKVAIGPKTIDVVVHEDFQCIVHIKRSEFKEIPAPFLSRFQKYSLSINDFYNIQLQKLPQNEQILLKTIEQKASTFIQHFGRQYFYGFNENTLYSFLLSLIKANENGDHYLLSPNQYYSQLTIKSKSFIEQNPADINQCWLRSVLSKLMQLVSPESIILKLPTFDGNMARWLCTNYFHQQEHFSIENFIQQLISKPLIDRDNSDLTEHITIVTKVMIFTRTSPYIIGLNEQSTDTLFTNYNNNEKIDLLNL
;
A
#
# COMPACT_ATOMS: atom_id res chain seq x y z
N MET A 1 -6.51 -1.36 -46.35
CA MET A 1 -5.87 -2.57 -45.80
C MET A 1 -6.46 -3.79 -46.48
N THR A 2 -5.74 -4.39 -47.42
CA THR A 2 -6.09 -5.69 -48.01
C THR A 2 -5.59 -6.79 -47.07
N TYR A 3 -6.50 -7.39 -46.30
CA TYR A 3 -6.29 -8.67 -45.64
C TYR A 3 -6.18 -9.76 -46.72
N ASP A 4 -5.10 -10.53 -46.70
CA ASP A 4 -4.83 -11.66 -47.60
C ASP A 4 -5.75 -12.85 -47.25
N GLU A 5 -6.26 -13.54 -48.27
CA GLU A 5 -7.33 -14.55 -48.27
C GLU A 5 -6.92 -15.95 -47.78
N GLU A 6 -5.73 -16.12 -47.23
CA GLU A 6 -5.25 -17.44 -46.83
C GLU A 6 -5.46 -17.65 -45.33
N ILE A 7 -6.63 -18.20 -44.98
CA ILE A 7 -6.96 -19.12 -43.86
C ILE A 7 -8.49 -19.03 -43.65
N GLU A 8 -9.26 -19.58 -44.60
CA GLU A 8 -10.71 -19.78 -44.44
C GLU A 8 -11.01 -21.27 -44.60
N ASN A 9 -10.82 -22.04 -43.54
CA ASN A 9 -11.42 -23.36 -43.42
C ASN A 9 -11.54 -23.77 -41.95
N THR A 10 -12.60 -23.28 -41.30
CA THR A 10 -13.35 -23.99 -40.26
C THR A 10 -14.56 -23.14 -39.82
N ARG A 11 -15.76 -23.66 -40.13
CA ARG A 11 -17.10 -23.25 -39.66
C ARG A 11 -17.26 -21.76 -39.31
N ASN A 12 -17.48 -20.91 -40.30
CA ASN A 12 -18.01 -19.57 -40.07
C ASN A 12 -18.92 -19.16 -41.23
N ILE A 13 -20.07 -18.58 -40.89
CA ILE A 13 -20.96 -17.87 -41.79
C ILE A 13 -20.11 -16.91 -42.63
N TYR A 14 -20.21 -16.96 -43.96
CA TYR A 14 -19.47 -16.08 -44.88
C TYR A 14 -20.00 -14.64 -44.74
N ILE A 15 -19.50 -13.91 -43.74
CA ILE A 15 -19.86 -12.52 -43.52
C ILE A 15 -18.92 -11.65 -44.35
N SER A 16 -19.50 -10.84 -45.24
CA SER A 16 -18.72 -10.01 -46.16
C SER A 16 -17.78 -9.04 -45.42
N LYS A 17 -16.58 -8.84 -45.97
CA LYS A 17 -15.56 -7.94 -45.42
C LYS A 17 -16.06 -6.52 -45.12
N PRO A 18 -16.90 -5.88 -45.98
CA PRO A 18 -17.48 -4.57 -45.66
C PRO A 18 -18.32 -4.56 -44.38
N ILE A 19 -19.14 -5.61 -44.16
CA ILE A 19 -19.98 -5.72 -42.97
C ILE A 19 -19.13 -5.83 -41.71
N ARG A 20 -18.05 -6.62 -41.75
CA ARG A 20 -17.09 -6.75 -40.64
C ARG A 20 -16.44 -5.40 -40.31
N CYS A 21 -16.01 -4.65 -41.31
CA CYS A 21 -15.43 -3.31 -41.12
C CYS A 21 -16.43 -2.31 -40.53
N ILE A 22 -17.68 -2.31 -41.02
CA ILE A 22 -18.75 -1.45 -40.48
C ILE A 22 -19.05 -1.82 -39.03
N ALA A 23 -19.16 -3.11 -38.72
CA ALA A 23 -19.39 -3.58 -37.37
C ALA A 23 -18.30 -3.09 -36.41
N LEU A 24 -17.02 -3.27 -36.77
CA LEU A 24 -15.89 -2.82 -35.95
C LEU A 24 -15.85 -1.28 -35.77
N ALA A 25 -16.19 -0.53 -36.82
CA ALA A 25 -16.26 0.93 -36.74
C ALA A 25 -17.37 1.39 -35.79
N LEU A 26 -18.58 0.80 -35.89
CA LEU A 26 -19.69 1.05 -34.96
C LEU A 26 -19.34 0.61 -33.54
N ALA A 27 -18.57 -0.47 -33.40
CA ALA A 27 -18.16 -0.96 -32.11
C ALA A 27 -17.26 0.04 -31.38
N LEU A 28 -16.22 0.54 -32.07
CA LEU A 28 -15.29 1.52 -31.49
C LEU A 28 -15.95 2.88 -31.22
N THR A 29 -16.82 3.33 -32.10
CA THR A 29 -17.42 4.69 -32.03
C THR A 29 -18.62 4.79 -31.11
N TYR A 30 -19.38 3.72 -30.91
CA TYR A 30 -20.62 3.75 -30.12
C TYR A 30 -20.68 2.61 -29.08
N TYR A 31 -20.47 1.36 -29.49
CA TYR A 31 -20.70 0.20 -28.63
C TYR A 31 -19.82 0.17 -27.38
N PHE A 32 -18.50 0.37 -27.53
CA PHE A 32 -17.56 0.37 -26.40
C PHE A 32 -17.69 1.62 -25.51
N ARG A 33 -18.46 2.63 -25.93
CA ARG A 33 -18.69 3.85 -25.16
C ARG A 33 -19.86 3.71 -24.17
N LEU A 34 -20.66 2.65 -24.29
CA LEU A 34 -21.81 2.43 -23.43
C LEU A 34 -21.47 1.47 -22.28
N PRO A 35 -21.94 1.74 -21.06
CA PRO A 35 -21.82 0.81 -19.95
C PRO A 35 -22.69 -0.44 -20.19
N THR A 36 -22.32 -1.54 -19.53
CA THR A 36 -23.15 -2.76 -19.50
C THR A 36 -24.33 -2.59 -18.55
N GLN A 37 -25.30 -3.51 -18.63
CA GLN A 37 -26.47 -3.52 -17.72
C GLN A 37 -26.08 -3.63 -16.24
N ASP A 38 -24.99 -4.32 -15.93
CA ASP A 38 -24.54 -4.59 -14.56
C ASP A 38 -23.84 -3.37 -13.90
N ASP A 39 -23.41 -2.37 -14.68
CA ASP A 39 -22.67 -1.20 -14.19
C ASP A 39 -23.57 -0.01 -13.86
N ASN A 40 -24.37 -0.11 -12.79
CA ASN A 40 -25.24 1.00 -12.39
C ASN A 40 -24.49 2.28 -12.00
N GLU A 41 -23.25 2.19 -11.48
CA GLU A 41 -22.46 3.36 -11.07
C GLU A 41 -21.96 4.21 -12.25
N GLN A 42 -21.77 3.60 -13.43
CA GLN A 42 -21.35 4.33 -14.64
C GLN A 42 -22.55 4.92 -15.41
N ARG A 43 -23.77 4.51 -15.06
CA ARG A 43 -25.00 5.09 -15.60
C ARG A 43 -25.28 6.38 -14.86
N ARG A 44 -25.00 7.52 -15.51
CA ARG A 44 -25.34 8.85 -14.98
C ARG A 44 -26.83 8.98 -14.68
N ASP A 45 -27.67 8.25 -15.41
CA ASP A 45 -29.11 8.14 -15.20
C ASP A 45 -29.68 6.83 -15.80
N ASN A 46 -30.91 6.48 -15.40
CA ASN A 46 -31.66 5.34 -15.96
C ASN A 46 -32.00 5.51 -17.46
N LYS A 47 -31.74 6.68 -18.05
CA LYS A 47 -32.02 6.99 -19.46
C LYS A 47 -30.83 6.68 -20.38
N THR A 48 -29.62 6.56 -19.83
CA THR A 48 -28.43 6.19 -20.60
C THR A 48 -28.62 4.79 -21.20
N PRO A 49 -28.55 4.64 -22.54
CA PRO A 49 -28.72 3.34 -23.20
C PRO A 49 -27.57 2.42 -22.85
N THR A 50 -27.85 1.13 -22.67
CA THR A 50 -26.81 0.14 -22.37
C THR A 50 -26.20 -0.44 -23.62
N ARG A 51 -25.01 -1.02 -23.46
CA ARG A 51 -24.29 -1.75 -24.49
C ARG A 51 -25.16 -2.85 -25.12
N GLU A 52 -25.87 -3.62 -24.30
CA GLU A 52 -26.76 -4.72 -24.72
C GLU A 52 -27.92 -4.20 -25.56
N LYS A 53 -28.55 -3.10 -25.13
CA LYS A 53 -29.65 -2.49 -25.89
C LYS A 53 -29.20 -1.99 -27.26
N LEU A 54 -27.98 -1.43 -27.35
CA LEU A 54 -27.42 -1.05 -28.64
C LEU A 54 -27.09 -2.28 -29.49
N ALA A 55 -26.55 -3.34 -28.90
CA ALA A 55 -26.31 -4.61 -29.60
C ALA A 55 -27.60 -5.22 -30.16
N GLU A 56 -28.71 -5.19 -29.42
CA GLU A 56 -30.02 -5.65 -29.89
C GLU A 56 -30.48 -4.88 -31.12
N ILE A 57 -30.38 -3.54 -31.09
CA ILE A 57 -30.74 -2.68 -32.22
C ILE A 57 -29.85 -2.98 -33.43
N LEU A 58 -28.54 -3.05 -33.23
CA LEU A 58 -27.58 -3.32 -34.31
C LEU A 58 -27.73 -4.72 -34.89
N SER A 59 -28.13 -5.69 -34.07
CA SER A 59 -28.37 -7.08 -34.50
C SER A 59 -29.53 -7.22 -35.48
N GLN A 60 -30.45 -6.24 -35.54
CA GLN A 60 -31.53 -6.19 -36.54
C GLN A 60 -30.99 -5.90 -37.96
N TYR A 61 -29.84 -5.23 -38.06
CA TYR A 61 -29.23 -4.83 -39.34
C TYR A 61 -28.00 -5.65 -39.68
N ILE A 62 -27.25 -6.09 -38.66
CA ILE A 62 -26.05 -6.89 -38.78
C ILE A 62 -26.28 -8.16 -37.96
N SER A 63 -26.65 -9.26 -38.62
CA SER A 63 -26.86 -10.56 -37.97
C SER A 63 -25.67 -10.93 -37.08
N ASP A 64 -25.96 -11.32 -35.84
CA ASP A 64 -24.96 -11.73 -34.84
C ASP A 64 -23.85 -10.68 -34.60
N PHE A 65 -24.22 -9.39 -34.54
CA PHE A 65 -23.29 -8.27 -34.32
C PHE A 65 -22.27 -8.54 -33.20
N VAL A 66 -22.72 -8.98 -32.02
CA VAL A 66 -21.84 -9.26 -30.86
C VAL A 66 -20.83 -10.37 -31.17
N PHE A 67 -21.28 -11.45 -31.81
CA PHE A 67 -20.43 -12.57 -32.19
C PHE A 67 -19.38 -12.15 -33.21
N ILE A 68 -19.75 -11.32 -34.20
CA ILE A 68 -18.79 -10.76 -35.17
C ILE A 68 -17.71 -9.98 -34.43
N ILE A 69 -18.09 -9.07 -33.53
CA ILE A 69 -17.13 -8.27 -32.78
C ILE A 69 -16.20 -9.16 -31.94
N GLN A 70 -16.73 -10.11 -31.19
CA GLN A 70 -15.93 -11.01 -30.36
C GLN A 70 -14.95 -11.85 -31.20
N ASN A 71 -15.42 -12.44 -32.30
CA ASN A 71 -14.59 -13.25 -33.20
C ASN A 71 -13.49 -12.40 -33.86
N GLU A 72 -13.81 -11.17 -34.30
CA GLU A 72 -12.82 -10.27 -34.89
C GLU A 72 -11.79 -9.79 -33.87
N LEU A 73 -12.20 -9.47 -32.64
CA LEU A 73 -11.28 -9.09 -31.56
C LEU A 73 -10.36 -10.25 -31.18
N GLU A 74 -10.90 -11.47 -31.09
CA GLU A 74 -10.12 -12.67 -30.83
C GLU A 74 -9.12 -12.96 -31.95
N ARG A 75 -9.55 -12.86 -33.21
CA ARG A 75 -8.67 -12.94 -34.39
C ARG A 75 -7.61 -11.84 -34.38
N PHE A 76 -7.95 -10.62 -33.94
CA PHE A 76 -7.02 -9.50 -33.91
C PHE A 76 -5.93 -9.68 -32.86
N VAL A 77 -6.28 -10.13 -31.66
CA VAL A 77 -5.39 -10.21 -30.48
C VAL A 77 -4.76 -11.60 -30.32
N ASN A 78 -4.97 -12.52 -31.27
CA ASN A 78 -4.40 -13.86 -31.21
C ASN A 78 -2.85 -13.85 -31.12
N THR A 79 -2.29 -14.95 -30.65
CA THR A 79 -0.85 -15.14 -30.50
C THR A 79 -0.07 -15.13 -31.82
N ASN A 80 -0.77 -15.24 -32.96
CA ASN A 80 -0.18 -15.09 -34.29
C ASN A 80 0.04 -13.62 -34.68
N HIS A 81 -0.71 -12.70 -34.09
CA HIS A 81 -0.62 -11.27 -34.35
C HIS A 81 0.13 -10.52 -33.25
N PHE A 82 -0.03 -10.91 -31.98
CA PHE A 82 0.63 -10.27 -30.84
C PHE A 82 1.44 -11.27 -30.01
N MET A 83 2.60 -10.84 -29.51
CA MET A 83 3.30 -11.47 -28.41
C MET A 83 2.69 -10.99 -27.10
N ILE A 84 1.97 -11.88 -26.43
CA ILE A 84 1.36 -11.62 -25.13
C ILE A 84 2.13 -12.42 -24.08
N PRO A 85 2.56 -11.81 -22.96
CA PRO A 85 3.27 -12.55 -21.91
C PRO A 85 2.41 -13.67 -21.34
N HIS A 86 3.01 -14.85 -21.07
CA HIS A 86 2.30 -16.01 -20.53
C HIS A 86 1.63 -15.78 -19.16
N SER A 87 2.03 -14.74 -18.43
CA SER A 87 1.45 -14.35 -17.15
C SER A 87 0.20 -13.45 -17.27
N VAL A 88 -0.22 -13.13 -18.49
CA VAL A 88 -1.37 -12.26 -18.77
C VAL A 88 -2.51 -13.10 -19.34
N ALA A 89 -3.62 -13.17 -18.61
CA ALA A 89 -4.84 -13.77 -19.10
C ALA A 89 -5.53 -12.87 -20.13
N VAL A 90 -5.84 -13.39 -21.32
CA VAL A 90 -6.45 -12.61 -22.41
C VAL A 90 -7.98 -12.62 -22.28
N ASN A 91 -8.48 -11.82 -21.34
CA ASN A 91 -9.91 -11.59 -21.15
C ASN A 91 -10.50 -10.61 -22.19
N GLN A 92 -11.82 -10.43 -22.18
CA GLN A 92 -12.50 -9.55 -23.13
C GLN A 92 -11.99 -8.10 -23.06
N ALA A 93 -11.75 -7.58 -21.86
CA ALA A 93 -11.26 -6.21 -21.66
C ALA A 93 -9.91 -5.97 -22.35
N ILE A 94 -8.93 -6.87 -22.20
CA ILE A 94 -7.63 -6.77 -22.87
C ILE A 94 -7.79 -6.78 -24.39
N ARG A 95 -8.66 -7.64 -24.93
CA ARG A 95 -8.88 -7.71 -26.38
C ARG A 95 -9.39 -6.39 -26.93
N GLU A 96 -10.40 -5.82 -26.27
CA GLU A 96 -10.99 -4.55 -26.68
C GLU A 96 -10.03 -3.36 -26.49
N HIS A 97 -9.23 -3.34 -25.41
CA HIS A 97 -8.20 -2.32 -25.20
C HIS A 97 -7.13 -2.35 -26.29
N ILE A 98 -6.54 -3.52 -26.56
CA ILE A 98 -5.48 -3.65 -27.56
C ILE A 98 -6.01 -3.22 -28.94
N PHE A 99 -7.19 -3.69 -29.32
CA PHE A 99 -7.83 -3.28 -30.56
C PHE A 99 -8.01 -1.76 -30.64
N SER A 100 -8.63 -1.17 -29.61
CA SER A 100 -8.94 0.26 -29.60
C SER A 100 -7.68 1.13 -29.61
N ILE A 101 -6.67 0.77 -28.81
CA ILE A 101 -5.38 1.48 -28.76
C ILE A 101 -4.72 1.46 -30.14
N VAL A 102 -4.62 0.29 -30.78
CA VAL A 102 -3.96 0.17 -32.09
C VAL A 102 -4.69 0.98 -33.15
N VAL A 103 -6.03 0.87 -33.22
CA VAL A 103 -6.84 1.59 -34.23
C VAL A 103 -6.77 3.11 -34.00
N CYS A 104 -6.91 3.56 -32.75
CA CYS A 104 -6.84 4.98 -32.41
C CYS A 104 -5.46 5.58 -32.69
N ILE A 105 -4.37 4.86 -32.41
CA ILE A 105 -3.01 5.31 -32.75
C ILE A 105 -2.83 5.42 -34.27
N CYS A 106 -3.28 4.41 -35.03
CA CYS A 106 -3.16 4.43 -36.49
C CYS A 106 -3.97 5.56 -37.13
N THR A 107 -5.13 5.90 -36.56
CA THR A 107 -6.02 6.95 -37.06
C THR A 107 -5.73 8.34 -36.46
N ARG A 108 -4.81 8.44 -35.48
CA ARG A 108 -4.61 9.63 -34.62
C ARG A 108 -5.90 10.10 -33.92
N THR A 109 -6.84 9.19 -33.68
CA THR A 109 -8.07 9.51 -32.92
C THR A 109 -7.73 9.51 -31.42
N PRO A 110 -7.98 10.59 -30.67
CA PRO A 110 -7.75 10.60 -29.22
C PRO A 110 -8.60 9.55 -28.51
N LEU A 111 -7.94 8.72 -27.69
CA LEU A 111 -8.59 7.63 -26.96
C LEU A 111 -8.49 7.87 -25.46
N CYS A 112 -9.57 7.59 -24.74
CA CYS A 112 -9.57 7.48 -23.29
C CYS A 112 -10.21 6.17 -22.84
N ILE A 113 -9.51 5.42 -22.00
CA ILE A 113 -10.00 4.18 -21.39
C ILE A 113 -10.30 4.45 -19.91
N ILE A 114 -11.57 4.30 -19.54
CA ILE A 114 -12.10 4.57 -18.19
C ILE A 114 -12.54 3.24 -17.58
N GLY A 115 -12.12 2.97 -16.34
CA GLY A 115 -12.51 1.76 -15.61
C GLY A 115 -11.89 1.71 -14.21
N ALA A 116 -12.18 0.70 -13.40
CA ALA A 116 -11.56 0.59 -12.07
C ALA A 116 -10.03 0.35 -12.16
N PRO A 117 -9.28 0.63 -11.07
CA PRO A 117 -7.86 0.27 -10.99
C PRO A 117 -7.66 -1.24 -11.06
N GLY A 118 -6.67 -1.68 -11.84
CA GLY A 118 -6.35 -3.11 -11.99
C GLY A 118 -6.99 -3.81 -13.19
N GLN A 119 -7.86 -3.13 -13.95
CA GLN A 119 -8.50 -3.68 -15.15
C GLN A 119 -7.63 -3.66 -16.42
N SER A 120 -6.33 -3.94 -16.30
CA SER A 120 -5.39 -4.11 -17.42
C SER A 120 -5.26 -2.96 -18.43
N LYS A 121 -5.69 -1.73 -18.09
CA LYS A 121 -5.67 -0.55 -18.99
C LYS A 121 -4.24 -0.16 -19.42
N THR A 122 -3.37 0.12 -18.45
CA THR A 122 -1.95 0.45 -18.70
C THR A 122 -1.19 -0.75 -19.30
N LEU A 123 -1.52 -1.97 -18.87
CA LEU A 123 -0.92 -3.21 -19.38
C LEU A 123 -1.20 -3.39 -20.88
N SER A 124 -2.44 -3.14 -21.33
CA SER A 124 -2.79 -3.23 -22.74
C SER A 124 -1.98 -2.25 -23.60
N PHE A 125 -1.72 -1.04 -23.12
CA PHE A 125 -0.84 -0.08 -23.80
C PHE A 125 0.60 -0.58 -23.88
N GLN A 126 1.13 -1.16 -22.79
CA GLN A 126 2.48 -1.75 -22.77
C GLN A 126 2.61 -2.92 -23.76
N ILE A 127 1.61 -3.80 -23.85
CA ILE A 127 1.59 -4.90 -24.82
C ILE A 127 1.66 -4.35 -26.24
N VAL A 128 0.88 -3.31 -26.56
CA VAL A 128 0.91 -2.66 -27.87
C VAL A 128 2.30 -2.07 -28.15
N LEU A 129 2.89 -1.38 -27.17
CA LEU A 129 4.22 -0.78 -27.30
C LEU A 129 5.32 -1.83 -27.55
N GLN A 130 5.26 -2.97 -26.85
CA GLN A 130 6.22 -4.08 -27.04
C GLN A 130 6.10 -4.74 -28.42
N ASN A 131 4.90 -4.74 -29.00
CA ASN A 131 4.65 -5.38 -30.29
C ASN A 131 4.91 -4.45 -31.49
N LEU A 132 4.70 -3.15 -31.34
CA LEU A 132 4.83 -2.14 -32.40
C LEU A 132 6.16 -1.37 -32.33
N GLN A 133 7.27 -2.11 -32.26
CA GLN A 133 8.63 -1.55 -32.23
C GLN A 133 9.24 -1.32 -33.63
N GLY A 134 8.45 -1.49 -34.69
CA GLY A 134 8.89 -1.35 -36.08
C GLY A 134 9.29 -2.68 -36.73
N SER A 135 9.54 -2.64 -38.05
CA SER A 135 9.67 -3.83 -38.90
C SER A 135 10.87 -4.73 -38.58
N GLN A 136 11.93 -4.13 -38.01
CA GLN A 136 13.17 -4.83 -37.64
C GLN A 136 13.08 -5.54 -36.29
N LEU A 137 12.34 -4.98 -35.33
CA LEU A 137 12.25 -5.46 -33.95
C LEU A 137 10.99 -6.28 -33.67
N SER A 138 9.90 -6.02 -34.39
CA SER A 138 8.66 -6.78 -34.22
C SER A 138 8.82 -8.20 -34.78
N THR A 139 8.40 -9.21 -34.02
CA THR A 139 8.49 -10.61 -34.44
C THR A 139 7.33 -11.03 -35.34
N LYS A 140 6.17 -10.37 -35.23
CA LYS A 140 4.92 -10.80 -35.88
C LYS A 140 4.67 -10.06 -37.19
N LYS A 141 4.33 -10.81 -38.26
CA LYS A 141 4.07 -10.27 -39.61
C LYS A 141 2.99 -9.19 -39.61
N PHE A 142 1.94 -9.37 -38.82
CA PHE A 142 0.85 -8.40 -38.68
C PHE A 142 1.34 -7.06 -38.14
N CYS A 143 2.04 -7.06 -37.00
CA CYS A 143 2.60 -5.87 -36.38
C CYS A 143 3.62 -5.13 -37.26
N LYS A 144 4.37 -5.84 -38.12
CA LYS A 144 5.29 -5.22 -39.09
C LYS A 144 4.59 -4.36 -40.15
N ARG A 145 3.30 -4.59 -40.42
CA ARG A 145 2.50 -3.80 -41.38
C ARG A 145 2.01 -2.47 -40.77
N LEU A 146 2.05 -2.34 -39.45
CA LEU A 146 1.62 -1.17 -38.69
C LEU A 146 2.81 -0.21 -38.44
N PRO A 147 2.55 1.08 -38.17
CA PRO A 147 3.62 2.02 -37.82
C PRO A 147 4.30 1.63 -36.49
N SER A 148 5.60 1.90 -36.39
CA SER A 148 6.29 1.87 -35.08
C SER A 148 5.73 2.93 -34.15
N ILE A 149 5.77 2.68 -32.85
CA ILE A 149 5.32 3.63 -31.83
C ILE A 149 6.52 4.20 -31.07
N ASP A 150 6.55 5.53 -30.91
CA ASP A 150 7.47 6.26 -30.03
C ASP A 150 6.67 6.92 -28.88
N PRO A 151 6.68 6.37 -27.66
CA PRO A 151 5.81 6.81 -26.58
C PRO A 151 6.38 7.98 -25.76
N PHE A 152 5.51 8.92 -25.39
CA PHE A 152 5.77 10.04 -24.50
C PHE A 152 4.85 9.94 -23.29
N PHE A 153 5.39 9.60 -22.12
CA PHE A 153 4.61 9.32 -20.92
C PHE A 153 4.32 10.60 -20.12
N CYS A 154 3.09 10.73 -19.67
CA CYS A 154 2.65 11.72 -18.69
C CYS A 154 1.87 11.00 -17.58
N LEU A 155 2.14 11.34 -16.32
CA LEU A 155 1.39 10.82 -15.19
C LEU A 155 0.55 11.91 -14.53
N GLY A 156 -0.73 11.61 -14.34
CA GLY A 156 -1.60 12.41 -13.49
C GLY A 156 -1.32 12.21 -12.00
N SER A 157 -1.17 13.31 -11.28
CA SER A 157 -1.05 13.35 -9.82
C SER A 157 -1.60 14.67 -9.30
N LYS A 158 -1.80 14.79 -7.98
CA LYS A 158 -2.17 16.06 -7.34
C LYS A 158 -1.13 17.18 -7.54
N TYR A 159 0.11 16.81 -7.91
CA TYR A 159 1.22 17.71 -8.14
C TYR A 159 1.45 18.04 -9.62
N THR A 160 0.77 17.36 -10.56
CA THR A 160 0.95 17.58 -12.01
C THR A 160 0.48 18.98 -12.40
N ARG A 161 1.33 19.73 -13.10
CA ARG A 161 1.04 21.08 -13.60
C ARG A 161 0.70 21.07 -15.09
N SER A 162 0.05 22.14 -15.56
CA SER A 162 -0.28 22.34 -16.98
C SER A 162 0.97 22.40 -17.85
N GLU A 163 2.03 23.01 -17.34
CA GLU A 163 3.30 23.19 -18.04
C GLU A 163 3.98 21.84 -18.30
N ASP A 164 3.88 20.90 -17.35
CA ASP A 164 4.46 19.56 -17.46
C ASP A 164 3.82 18.79 -18.64
N ILE A 165 2.49 18.88 -18.80
CA ILE A 165 1.76 18.24 -19.89
C ILE A 165 2.10 18.90 -21.23
N ALA A 166 2.05 20.24 -21.30
CA ALA A 166 2.36 20.99 -22.52
C ALA A 166 3.78 20.65 -23.03
N TYR A 167 4.76 20.62 -22.12
CA TYR A 167 6.14 20.28 -22.46
C TYR A 167 6.28 18.90 -23.11
N VAL A 168 5.54 17.90 -22.62
CA VAL A 168 5.54 16.55 -23.20
C VAL A 168 4.93 16.56 -24.61
N PHE A 169 3.80 17.24 -24.81
CA PHE A 169 3.16 17.39 -26.13
C PHE A 169 4.06 18.09 -27.14
N GLU A 170 4.68 19.21 -26.77
CA GLU A 170 5.57 19.95 -27.66
C GLU A 170 6.77 19.12 -28.11
N ARG A 171 7.34 18.31 -27.21
CA ARG A 171 8.42 17.37 -27.56
C ARG A 171 7.95 16.27 -28.50
N ALA A 172 6.78 15.69 -28.23
CA ALA A 172 6.20 14.66 -29.10
C ALA A 172 5.93 15.23 -30.50
N ILE A 173 5.38 16.44 -30.60
CA ILE A 173 5.10 17.11 -31.88
C ILE A 173 6.40 17.40 -32.64
N LYS A 174 7.44 17.91 -31.98
CA LYS A 174 8.75 18.13 -32.62
C LYS A 174 9.34 16.81 -33.15
N ARG A 175 9.17 15.71 -32.42
CA ARG A 175 9.65 14.38 -32.81
C ARG A 175 8.84 13.80 -33.98
N GLU A 176 7.53 13.95 -33.98
CA GLU A 176 6.64 13.53 -35.06
C GLU A 176 6.99 14.27 -36.37
N GLN A 177 7.17 15.60 -36.30
CA GLN A 177 7.60 16.40 -37.46
C GLN A 177 8.91 15.89 -38.07
N HIS A 178 9.87 15.51 -37.22
CA HIS A 178 11.13 14.93 -37.66
C HIS A 178 10.94 13.57 -38.36
N TYR A 179 10.02 12.73 -37.88
CA TYR A 179 9.69 11.46 -38.55
C TYR A 179 8.98 11.67 -39.88
N GLU A 180 8.05 12.62 -39.95
CA GLU A 180 7.34 12.98 -41.19
C GLU A 180 8.31 13.53 -42.25
N GLN A 181 9.23 14.42 -41.87
CA GLN A 181 10.25 14.97 -42.76
C GLN A 181 11.19 13.89 -43.32
N ASN A 182 11.56 12.91 -42.49
CA ASN A 182 12.45 11.82 -42.88
C ASN A 182 11.73 10.59 -43.44
N ARG A 183 10.40 10.64 -43.63
CA ARG A 183 9.55 9.54 -44.11
C ARG A 183 9.72 8.24 -43.30
N ILE A 184 9.96 8.37 -42.00
CA ILE A 184 10.07 7.24 -41.08
C ILE A 184 8.65 6.83 -40.68
N ASN A 185 8.28 5.56 -40.86
CA ASN A 185 6.96 5.04 -40.52
C ASN A 185 6.79 4.81 -39.00
N THR A 186 6.98 5.86 -38.22
CA THR A 186 6.84 5.89 -36.76
C THR A 186 5.79 6.93 -36.38
N ARG A 187 5.01 6.64 -35.33
CA ARG A 187 4.03 7.56 -34.74
C ARG A 187 4.42 7.85 -33.29
N CYS A 188 4.54 9.13 -32.97
CA CYS A 188 4.64 9.61 -31.60
C CYS A 188 3.28 9.51 -30.92
N VAL A 189 3.26 8.93 -29.72
CA VAL A 189 2.05 8.73 -28.92
C VAL A 189 2.25 9.36 -27.56
N VAL A 190 1.43 10.33 -27.18
CA VAL A 190 1.37 10.84 -25.81
C VAL A 190 0.45 9.94 -25.00
N PHE A 191 0.99 9.30 -23.97
CA PHE A 191 0.25 8.43 -23.05
C PHE A 191 0.08 9.11 -21.70
N LEU A 192 -1.17 9.45 -21.35
CA LEU A 192 -1.50 10.07 -20.06
C LEU A 192 -2.14 9.02 -19.13
N ASP A 193 -1.39 8.55 -18.16
CA ASP A 193 -1.91 7.63 -17.13
C ASP A 193 -2.47 8.40 -15.94
N GLU A 194 -3.40 7.79 -15.21
CA GLU A 194 -4.07 8.39 -14.04
C GLU A 194 -4.68 9.77 -14.33
N ALA A 195 -5.26 9.93 -15.52
CA ALA A 195 -5.64 11.23 -16.03
C ALA A 195 -6.75 11.96 -15.24
N SER A 196 -7.42 11.26 -14.31
CA SER A 196 -8.41 11.82 -13.39
C SER A 196 -7.84 12.35 -12.06
N LEU A 197 -6.53 12.24 -11.82
CA LEU A 197 -5.89 12.71 -10.58
C LEU A 197 -5.44 14.18 -10.54
N PRO A 198 -5.10 14.84 -11.67
CA PRO A 198 -4.73 16.26 -11.66
C PRO A 198 -5.80 17.15 -11.01
N ASN A 199 -5.35 18.25 -10.39
CA ASN A 199 -6.21 19.11 -9.60
C ASN A 199 -7.27 19.84 -10.47
N GLU A 200 -8.53 19.42 -10.35
CA GLU A 200 -9.65 19.99 -11.10
C GLU A 200 -9.84 21.49 -10.83
N LYS A 201 -9.60 21.98 -9.60
CA LYS A 201 -9.72 23.41 -9.25
C LYS A 201 -8.74 24.27 -10.03
N LYS A 202 -7.56 23.72 -10.36
CA LYS A 202 -6.53 24.39 -11.16
C LYS A 202 -6.76 24.21 -12.67
N MET A 203 -7.76 23.43 -13.07
CA MET A 203 -8.13 23.18 -14.48
C MET A 203 -6.95 22.70 -15.34
N VAL A 204 -6.06 21.89 -14.76
CA VAL A 204 -4.79 21.46 -15.38
C VAL A 204 -5.00 20.83 -16.76
N LEU A 205 -6.06 20.03 -16.91
CA LEU A 205 -6.34 19.28 -18.14
C LEU A 205 -6.86 20.14 -19.31
N LYS A 206 -7.23 21.40 -19.09
CA LYS A 206 -7.62 22.32 -20.19
C LYS A 206 -6.51 22.52 -21.21
N VAL A 207 -5.26 22.32 -20.78
CA VAL A 207 -4.08 22.36 -21.65
C VAL A 207 -4.16 21.33 -22.79
N LEU A 208 -4.93 20.25 -22.63
CA LEU A 208 -5.10 19.22 -23.65
C LEU A 208 -5.91 19.71 -24.86
N HIS A 209 -6.87 20.63 -24.68
CA HIS A 209 -7.82 21.02 -25.72
C HIS A 209 -7.17 21.36 -27.08
N PRO A 210 -6.20 22.30 -27.17
CA PRO A 210 -5.58 22.62 -28.46
C PRO A 210 -4.91 21.41 -29.11
N TYR A 211 -4.26 20.56 -28.32
CA TYR A 211 -3.55 19.39 -28.86
C TYR A 211 -4.50 18.29 -29.33
N LEU A 212 -5.63 18.10 -28.65
CA LEU A 212 -6.65 17.12 -29.05
C LEU A 212 -7.50 17.61 -30.22
N ASP A 213 -7.66 18.93 -30.40
CA ASP A 213 -8.36 19.48 -31.56
C ASP A 213 -7.50 19.38 -32.84
N GLU A 214 -6.17 19.59 -32.74
CA GLU A 214 -5.25 19.46 -33.88
C GLU A 214 -4.83 18.01 -34.21
N CYS A 215 -4.81 17.11 -33.21
CA CYS A 215 -4.45 15.68 -33.36
C CYS A 215 -3.11 15.43 -34.11
N ARG A 216 -2.11 16.31 -33.94
CA ARG A 216 -0.81 16.18 -34.64
C ARG A 216 -0.04 14.92 -34.25
N VAL A 217 -0.18 14.51 -32.99
CA VAL A 217 0.37 13.27 -32.43
C VAL A 217 -0.79 12.42 -31.91
N ALA A 218 -0.59 11.09 -31.85
CA ALA A 218 -1.60 10.22 -31.27
C ALA A 218 -1.68 10.42 -29.75
N PHE A 219 -2.87 10.26 -29.17
CA PHE A 219 -3.11 10.43 -27.74
C PHE A 219 -3.90 9.27 -27.16
N VAL A 220 -3.42 8.72 -26.05
CA VAL A 220 -4.10 7.68 -25.28
C VAL A 220 -4.07 8.07 -23.81
N ALA A 221 -5.25 8.19 -23.20
CA ALA A 221 -5.42 8.44 -21.78
C ALA A 221 -6.01 7.22 -21.07
N VAL A 222 -5.56 6.98 -19.85
CA VAL A 222 -6.15 6.00 -18.94
C VAL A 222 -6.62 6.75 -17.68
N ALA A 223 -7.86 6.52 -17.28
CA ALA A 223 -8.46 7.15 -16.12
C ALA A 223 -9.29 6.16 -15.30
N ASN A 224 -9.52 6.51 -14.03
CA ASN A 224 -10.44 5.74 -13.18
C ASN A 224 -11.81 6.39 -13.03
N LYS A 225 -11.88 7.70 -13.31
CA LYS A 225 -13.13 8.45 -13.37
C LYS A 225 -13.29 9.07 -14.75
N ALA A 226 -14.54 9.29 -15.13
CA ALA A 226 -14.85 9.99 -16.37
C ALA A 226 -14.34 11.44 -16.34
N PHE A 227 -13.90 11.91 -17.49
CA PHE A 227 -13.53 13.31 -17.67
C PHE A 227 -14.76 14.21 -17.70
N ASP A 228 -14.52 15.52 -17.54
CA ASP A 228 -15.52 16.52 -17.86
C ASP A 228 -15.92 16.45 -19.36
N ALA A 229 -17.09 16.98 -19.68
CA ALA A 229 -17.62 16.91 -21.04
C ALA A 229 -16.69 17.62 -22.06
N ALA A 230 -15.99 18.67 -21.64
CA ALA A 230 -15.10 19.44 -22.51
C ALA A 230 -13.93 18.58 -23.03
N ASN A 231 -13.32 17.76 -22.17
CA ASN A 231 -12.29 16.81 -22.58
C ASN A 231 -12.91 15.59 -23.26
N ALA A 232 -13.95 14.98 -22.67
CA ALA A 232 -14.55 13.74 -23.18
C ALA A 232 -15.11 13.86 -24.60
N ASN A 233 -15.63 15.03 -25.01
CA ASN A 233 -16.17 15.25 -26.35
C ASN A 233 -15.10 15.27 -27.46
N ARG A 234 -13.82 15.44 -27.10
CA ARG A 234 -12.68 15.47 -28.04
C ARG A 234 -12.03 14.10 -28.23
N MET A 235 -12.55 13.06 -27.57
CA MET A 235 -11.95 11.73 -27.52
C MET A 235 -12.99 10.62 -27.61
N VAL A 236 -12.57 9.47 -28.10
CA VAL A 236 -13.33 8.22 -27.94
C VAL A 236 -13.12 7.75 -26.50
N CYS A 237 -14.19 7.77 -25.71
CA CYS A 237 -14.17 7.28 -24.33
C CYS A 237 -14.72 5.85 -24.28
N ILE A 238 -13.88 4.90 -23.91
CA ILE A 238 -14.26 3.51 -23.67
C ILE A 238 -14.51 3.33 -22.18
N TYR A 239 -15.68 2.80 -21.84
CA TYR A 239 -16.08 2.53 -20.47
C TYR A 239 -15.97 1.04 -20.19
N ARG A 240 -15.38 0.70 -19.04
CA ARG A 240 -15.15 -0.68 -18.62
C ARG A 240 -15.97 -1.03 -17.41
N SER A 241 -16.67 -2.15 -17.54
CA SER A 241 -17.37 -2.80 -16.46
C SER A 241 -16.43 -3.53 -15.52
N LEU A 242 -16.97 -3.88 -14.35
CA LEU A 242 -16.36 -4.92 -13.53
C LEU A 242 -16.23 -6.21 -14.38
N PRO A 243 -15.16 -7.00 -14.16
CA PRO A 243 -14.97 -8.24 -14.90
C PRO A 243 -16.16 -9.18 -14.65
N SER A 244 -16.65 -9.81 -15.72
CA SER A 244 -17.72 -10.81 -15.63
C SER A 244 -17.27 -12.02 -14.81
N GLU A 245 -18.22 -12.89 -14.48
CA GLU A 245 -17.88 -14.04 -13.67
C GLU A 245 -16.84 -14.95 -14.33
N GLU A 246 -17.02 -15.13 -15.63
CA GLU A 246 -16.17 -15.90 -16.52
C GLU A 246 -14.80 -15.22 -16.72
N ASP A 247 -14.78 -13.91 -16.95
CA ASP A 247 -13.53 -13.16 -17.15
C ASP A 247 -12.63 -13.22 -15.90
N GLN A 248 -13.22 -13.19 -14.70
CA GLN A 248 -12.46 -13.30 -13.45
C GLN A 248 -11.92 -14.73 -13.25
N GLN A 249 -12.68 -15.76 -13.62
CA GLN A 249 -12.15 -17.13 -13.60
C GLN A 249 -10.99 -17.27 -14.58
N VAL A 250 -11.14 -16.79 -15.82
CA VAL A 250 -10.07 -16.78 -16.83
C VAL A 250 -8.80 -16.09 -16.30
N LEU A 251 -8.97 -14.96 -15.62
CA LEU A 251 -7.89 -14.26 -14.93
C LEU A 251 -7.25 -15.10 -13.84
N ALA A 252 -8.04 -15.79 -13.01
CA ALA A 252 -7.55 -16.62 -11.93
C ALA A 252 -6.70 -17.80 -12.43
N TYR A 253 -7.17 -18.52 -13.46
CA TYR A 253 -6.39 -19.59 -14.10
C TYR A 253 -5.05 -19.07 -14.64
N GLY A 254 -5.08 -17.94 -15.37
CA GLY A 254 -3.85 -17.35 -15.91
C GLY A 254 -2.85 -16.91 -14.83
N CYS A 255 -3.34 -16.34 -13.71
CA CYS A 255 -2.48 -15.93 -12.59
C CYS A 255 -1.86 -17.14 -11.86
N LEU A 256 -2.59 -18.25 -11.78
CA LEU A 256 -2.12 -19.52 -11.23
C LEU A 256 -1.22 -20.31 -12.20
N GLY A 257 -1.05 -19.82 -13.44
CA GLY A 257 -0.23 -20.48 -14.46
C GLY A 257 -0.86 -21.75 -15.03
N LEU A 258 -2.19 -21.84 -15.00
CA LEU A 258 -2.97 -22.98 -15.48
C LEU A 258 -3.56 -22.68 -16.87
N GLU A 259 -3.68 -23.70 -17.71
CA GLU A 259 -4.35 -23.60 -19.00
C GLU A 259 -5.86 -23.89 -18.85
N ILE A 260 -6.69 -23.11 -19.55
CA ILE A 260 -8.15 -23.27 -19.53
C ILE A 260 -8.54 -24.30 -20.59
N ASN A 261 -8.71 -25.57 -20.18
CA ASN A 261 -9.21 -26.61 -21.07
C ASN A 261 -10.74 -26.56 -21.17
N LEU A 262 -11.28 -25.64 -21.99
CA LEU A 262 -12.72 -25.51 -22.24
C LEU A 262 -13.37 -26.82 -22.75
N GLN A 263 -12.61 -27.73 -23.36
CA GLN A 263 -13.11 -28.99 -23.91
C GLN A 263 -13.28 -30.12 -22.87
N GLN A 264 -12.66 -30.03 -21.68
CA GLN A 264 -12.77 -31.04 -20.62
C GLN A 264 -13.86 -30.75 -19.57
N SER A 265 -14.53 -29.60 -19.67
CA SER A 265 -15.65 -29.19 -18.79
C SER A 265 -16.87 -30.15 -18.77
N ARG A 266 -16.85 -31.22 -19.57
CA ARG A 266 -17.90 -32.25 -19.59
C ARG A 266 -17.67 -33.45 -18.67
N TYR A 267 -16.50 -33.57 -18.02
CA TYR A 267 -16.21 -34.69 -17.10
C TYR A 267 -15.55 -34.18 -15.81
N ALA A 268 -16.29 -34.26 -14.70
CA ALA A 268 -15.89 -34.03 -13.29
C ALA A 268 -15.03 -32.78 -13.00
N THR A 269 -15.65 -31.75 -12.41
CA THR A 269 -14.98 -30.55 -11.88
C THR A 269 -13.94 -30.94 -10.83
N THR A 270 -12.67 -30.59 -11.06
CA THR A 270 -11.59 -30.97 -10.13
C THR A 270 -11.71 -30.17 -8.82
N ARG A 271 -11.10 -30.68 -7.73
CA ARG A 271 -11.03 -29.97 -6.44
C ARG A 271 -10.45 -28.56 -6.60
N LEU A 272 -9.43 -28.40 -7.45
CA LEU A 272 -8.77 -27.12 -7.69
C LEU A 272 -9.70 -26.12 -8.40
N GLU A 273 -10.48 -26.57 -9.38
CA GLU A 273 -11.46 -25.71 -10.07
C GLU A 273 -12.55 -25.19 -9.12
N LYS A 274 -13.01 -26.05 -8.20
CA LYS A 274 -13.94 -25.66 -7.13
C LYS A 274 -13.35 -24.59 -6.22
N ILE A 275 -12.08 -24.75 -5.83
CA ILE A 275 -11.35 -23.74 -5.04
C ILE A 275 -11.24 -22.42 -5.82
N ILE A 276 -10.81 -22.46 -7.08
CA ILE A 276 -10.67 -21.25 -7.92
C ILE A 276 -12.00 -20.52 -8.06
N SER A 277 -13.10 -21.26 -8.29
CA SER A 277 -14.45 -20.68 -8.33
C SER A 277 -14.82 -20.00 -7.01
N GLY A 278 -14.57 -20.67 -5.89
CA GLY A 278 -14.80 -20.13 -4.55
C GLY A 278 -13.95 -18.90 -4.22
N LEU A 279 -12.70 -18.84 -4.68
CA LEU A 279 -11.83 -17.66 -4.54
C LEU A 279 -12.38 -16.47 -5.34
N CYS A 280 -12.86 -16.70 -6.56
CA CYS A 280 -13.47 -15.65 -7.37
C CYS A 280 -14.75 -15.11 -6.72
N GLN A 281 -15.59 -16.01 -6.22
CA GLN A 281 -16.82 -15.70 -5.50
C GLN A 281 -16.55 -14.92 -4.20
N GLY A 282 -15.55 -15.34 -3.42
CA GLY A 282 -15.12 -14.65 -2.21
C GLY A 282 -14.67 -13.22 -2.47
N TYR A 283 -13.87 -13.02 -3.53
CA TYR A 283 -13.42 -11.69 -3.92
C TYR A 283 -14.59 -10.77 -4.32
N ARG A 284 -15.57 -11.26 -5.10
CA ARG A 284 -16.76 -10.45 -5.44
C ARG A 284 -17.57 -10.06 -4.22
N ARG A 285 -17.78 -10.99 -3.29
CA ARG A 285 -18.50 -10.71 -2.03
C ARG A 285 -17.82 -9.62 -1.22
N ILE A 286 -16.49 -9.62 -1.17
CA ILE A 286 -15.71 -8.58 -0.50
C ILE A 286 -15.91 -7.21 -1.14
N LEU A 287 -15.90 -7.13 -2.48
CA LEU A 287 -16.12 -5.87 -3.19
C LEU A 287 -17.51 -5.26 -2.90
N THR A 288 -18.50 -6.11 -2.63
CA THR A 288 -19.87 -5.68 -2.29
C THR A 288 -20.12 -5.50 -0.78
N CYS A 289 -19.16 -5.88 0.08
CA CYS A 289 -19.37 -5.90 1.52
C CYS A 289 -19.22 -4.47 2.10
N PRO A 290 -20.23 -3.92 2.80
CA PRO A 290 -20.17 -2.56 3.33
C PRO A 290 -19.20 -2.41 4.52
N HIS A 291 -18.90 -3.50 5.23
CA HIS A 291 -17.99 -3.48 6.38
C HIS A 291 -16.52 -3.53 5.98
N ILE A 292 -16.21 -3.87 4.72
CA ILE A 292 -14.82 -3.90 4.25
C ILE A 292 -14.51 -2.59 3.51
N PRO A 293 -13.47 -1.85 3.92
CA PRO A 293 -13.05 -0.64 3.22
C PRO A 293 -12.73 -0.91 1.74
N GLN A 294 -13.22 -0.04 0.84
CA GLN A 294 -12.95 -0.09 -0.60
C GLN A 294 -11.53 0.36 -0.98
N ILE A 295 -10.52 -0.19 -0.29
CA ILE A 295 -9.10 0.06 -0.55
C ILE A 295 -8.46 -1.03 -1.42
N PHE A 296 -9.12 -2.19 -1.55
CA PHE A 296 -8.64 -3.32 -2.31
C PHE A 296 -9.16 -3.31 -3.74
N HIS A 297 -8.29 -3.71 -4.67
CA HIS A 297 -8.53 -3.68 -6.10
C HIS A 297 -8.06 -4.98 -6.76
N ASP A 298 -8.34 -5.15 -8.06
CA ASP A 298 -8.03 -6.39 -8.77
C ASP A 298 -6.54 -6.78 -8.65
N ARG A 299 -5.63 -5.80 -8.48
CA ARG A 299 -4.21 -6.08 -8.22
C ARG A 299 -4.00 -6.87 -6.93
N ASP A 300 -4.71 -6.57 -5.85
CA ASP A 300 -4.57 -7.31 -4.59
C ASP A 300 -4.96 -8.78 -4.78
N PHE A 301 -6.06 -9.03 -5.52
CA PHE A 301 -6.49 -10.37 -5.89
C PHE A 301 -5.52 -11.08 -6.85
N ILE A 302 -5.01 -10.40 -7.88
CA ILE A 302 -4.01 -10.94 -8.82
C ILE A 302 -2.74 -11.36 -8.08
N TYR A 303 -2.22 -10.53 -7.19
CA TYR A 303 -0.99 -10.84 -6.47
C TYR A 303 -1.18 -11.95 -5.43
N MET A 304 -2.35 -12.01 -4.77
CA MET A 304 -2.74 -13.17 -3.95
C MET A 304 -2.73 -14.46 -4.77
N LEU A 305 -3.34 -14.47 -5.96
CA LEU A 305 -3.33 -15.65 -6.84
C LEU A 305 -1.92 -16.02 -7.31
N ARG A 306 -1.08 -15.03 -7.63
CA ARG A 306 0.32 -15.26 -8.03
C ARG A 306 1.16 -15.82 -6.89
N GLU A 307 0.85 -15.48 -5.65
CA GLU A 307 1.48 -16.07 -4.47
C GLU A 307 1.07 -17.54 -4.31
N LEU A 308 -0.24 -17.83 -4.39
CA LEU A 308 -0.77 -19.20 -4.33
C LEU A 308 -0.26 -20.12 -5.44
N ARG A 309 0.18 -19.55 -6.57
CA ARG A 309 0.83 -20.31 -7.65
C ARG A 309 2.05 -21.09 -7.16
N PHE A 310 2.77 -20.60 -6.15
CA PHE A 310 3.98 -21.27 -5.66
C PHE A 310 3.71 -22.54 -4.87
N ASP A 311 2.48 -22.76 -4.44
CA ASP A 311 2.05 -24.00 -3.79
C ASP A 311 1.62 -25.06 -4.81
N LEU A 312 1.47 -24.68 -6.09
CA LEU A 312 1.13 -25.60 -7.17
C LEU A 312 2.39 -26.28 -7.73
N PRO A 313 2.33 -27.57 -8.07
CA PRO A 313 3.46 -28.28 -8.67
C PRO A 313 3.85 -27.66 -10.01
N THR A 314 5.14 -27.31 -10.16
CA THR A 314 5.70 -26.84 -11.43
C THR A 314 5.72 -27.98 -12.45
N THR A 315 5.10 -27.79 -13.61
CA THR A 315 5.04 -28.74 -14.75
C THR A 315 6.40 -29.08 -15.40
N THR A 316 7.52 -28.72 -14.79
CA THR A 316 8.87 -28.80 -15.38
C THR A 316 9.77 -29.92 -14.83
N THR A 317 9.30 -30.78 -13.93
CA THR A 317 10.07 -31.98 -13.55
C THR A 317 9.60 -33.19 -14.35
N THR A 318 10.24 -33.39 -15.49
CA THR A 318 10.31 -34.68 -16.19
C THR A 318 11.06 -35.69 -15.34
N SER A 319 10.37 -36.66 -14.75
CA SER A 319 10.86 -38.04 -14.57
C SER A 319 9.80 -38.86 -13.86
N ASP A 320 9.53 -40.03 -14.44
CA ASP A 320 8.75 -41.13 -13.89
C ASP A 320 9.00 -41.35 -12.40
N ASP A 321 7.95 -41.22 -11.57
CA ASP A 321 7.64 -42.16 -10.49
C ASP A 321 6.37 -41.75 -9.71
N GLN A 322 5.40 -42.68 -9.73
CA GLN A 322 4.44 -43.04 -8.68
C GLN A 322 3.71 -41.90 -7.94
N THR A 323 2.43 -41.71 -8.29
CA THR A 323 1.30 -41.35 -7.40
C THR A 323 1.65 -40.51 -6.17
N THR A 324 2.15 -39.29 -6.37
CA THR A 324 2.18 -38.26 -5.33
C THR A 324 0.95 -37.36 -5.53
N ALA A 325 0.11 -37.31 -4.51
CA ALA A 325 -1.11 -36.50 -4.51
C ALA A 325 -0.77 -35.05 -4.88
N ILE A 326 -1.50 -34.50 -5.86
CA ILE A 326 -1.43 -33.09 -6.25
C ILE A 326 -1.63 -32.25 -4.99
N SER A 327 -0.58 -31.61 -4.47
CA SER A 327 -0.70 -30.61 -3.41
C SER A 327 -1.35 -29.37 -4.04
N GLY A 328 -2.68 -29.33 -4.02
CA GLY A 328 -3.43 -28.13 -4.37
C GLY A 328 -3.27 -27.05 -3.31
N ILE A 329 -3.86 -25.89 -3.56
CA ILE A 329 -3.97 -24.78 -2.60
C ILE A 329 -4.50 -25.32 -1.26
N THR A 330 -3.79 -25.03 -0.16
CA THR A 330 -4.15 -25.45 1.20
C THR A 330 -4.83 -24.33 1.99
N PRO A 331 -5.63 -24.62 3.02
CA PRO A 331 -6.19 -23.61 3.92
C PRO A 331 -5.16 -22.62 4.47
N ILE A 332 -4.01 -23.11 4.92
CA ILE A 332 -2.97 -22.26 5.50
C ILE A 332 -2.32 -21.36 4.43
N SER A 333 -2.08 -21.87 3.21
CA SER A 333 -1.58 -21.05 2.11
C SER A 333 -2.55 -19.93 1.73
N LEU A 334 -3.86 -20.21 1.68
CA LEU A 334 -4.86 -19.18 1.43
C LEU A 334 -4.84 -18.11 2.52
N LEU A 335 -4.80 -18.52 3.79
CA LEU A 335 -4.73 -17.57 4.90
C LEU A 335 -3.49 -16.67 4.79
N HIS A 336 -2.32 -17.25 4.52
CA HIS A 336 -1.09 -16.47 4.37
C HIS A 336 -1.16 -15.50 3.19
N ALA A 337 -1.65 -15.96 2.03
CA ALA A 337 -1.80 -15.10 0.86
C ALA A 337 -2.79 -13.95 1.10
N LEU A 338 -3.83 -14.16 1.92
CA LEU A 338 -4.74 -13.10 2.36
C LEU A 338 -4.06 -12.12 3.31
N GLU A 339 -3.32 -12.61 4.30
CA GLU A 339 -2.56 -11.77 5.25
C GLU A 339 -1.49 -10.92 4.57
N ASP A 340 -0.88 -11.46 3.52
CA ASP A 340 0.12 -10.78 2.73
C ASP A 340 -0.54 -9.70 1.84
N ASN A 341 -1.65 -10.00 1.15
CA ASN A 341 -2.16 -9.12 0.09
C ASN A 341 -3.35 -8.22 0.48
N PHE A 342 -4.10 -8.57 1.53
CA PHE A 342 -5.31 -7.87 1.98
C PHE A 342 -5.13 -7.18 3.34
N ASN A 343 -3.96 -6.60 3.57
CA ASN A 343 -3.61 -5.88 4.79
C ASN A 343 -3.85 -4.35 4.61
N GLY A 344 -3.70 -3.55 5.68
CA GLY A 344 -4.03 -2.12 5.72
C GLY A 344 -5.45 -1.79 6.20
N ILE A 345 -6.15 -2.77 6.78
CA ILE A 345 -7.46 -2.65 7.43
C ILE A 345 -7.36 -3.09 8.89
N ASP A 346 -8.40 -2.83 9.68
CA ASP A 346 -8.42 -3.17 11.10
C ASP A 346 -8.54 -4.70 11.30
N LYS A 347 -8.07 -5.19 12.47
CA LYS A 347 -8.04 -6.64 12.77
C LYS A 347 -9.41 -7.31 12.71
N VAL A 348 -10.48 -6.59 13.04
CA VAL A 348 -11.86 -7.10 13.00
C VAL A 348 -12.33 -7.23 11.56
N GLU A 349 -12.11 -6.19 10.75
CA GLU A 349 -12.43 -6.18 9.32
C GLU A 349 -11.67 -7.28 8.58
N PHE A 350 -10.39 -7.49 8.90
CA PHE A 350 -9.58 -8.56 8.31
C PHE A 350 -10.12 -9.95 8.63
N LYS A 351 -10.54 -10.21 9.89
CA LYS A 351 -11.15 -11.50 10.27
C LYS A 351 -12.46 -11.74 9.53
N GLU A 352 -13.26 -10.70 9.27
CA GLU A 352 -14.47 -10.80 8.45
C GLU A 352 -14.14 -11.12 6.99
N LEU A 353 -13.15 -10.44 6.41
CA LEU A 353 -12.66 -10.69 5.07
C LEU A 353 -12.22 -12.16 4.87
N VAL A 354 -11.44 -12.69 5.83
CA VAL A 354 -11.00 -14.09 5.81
C VAL A 354 -12.20 -15.03 5.87
N LYS A 355 -13.17 -14.78 6.76
CA LYS A 355 -14.40 -15.59 6.81
C LYS A 355 -15.14 -15.59 5.47
N ILE A 356 -15.28 -14.44 4.81
CA ILE A 356 -15.96 -14.35 3.51
C ILE A 356 -15.27 -15.25 2.46
N PHE A 357 -13.94 -15.20 2.35
CA PHE A 357 -13.20 -16.06 1.43
C PHE A 357 -13.39 -17.54 1.76
N PHE A 358 -13.19 -17.94 3.01
CA PHE A 358 -13.29 -19.34 3.42
C PHE A 358 -14.70 -19.90 3.27
N THR A 359 -15.75 -19.14 3.64
CA THR A 359 -17.14 -19.56 3.40
C THR A 359 -17.43 -19.75 1.92
N SER A 360 -16.93 -18.85 1.06
CA SER A 360 -17.14 -18.94 -0.38
C SER A 360 -16.41 -20.13 -1.00
N VAL A 361 -15.21 -20.47 -0.52
CA VAL A 361 -14.50 -21.69 -0.93
C VAL A 361 -15.19 -22.95 -0.40
N GLN A 362 -15.69 -22.92 0.84
CA GLN A 362 -16.38 -24.04 1.48
C GLN A 362 -17.69 -24.40 0.79
N GLU A 363 -18.44 -23.40 0.29
CA GLU A 363 -19.64 -23.61 -0.53
C GLU A 363 -19.36 -24.45 -1.78
N GLN A 364 -18.16 -24.34 -2.35
CA GLN A 364 -17.75 -25.09 -3.55
C GLN A 364 -16.99 -26.39 -3.19
N CYS A 365 -16.24 -26.38 -2.08
CA CYS A 365 -15.39 -27.46 -1.59
C CYS A 365 -15.55 -27.63 -0.08
N SER A 366 -16.47 -28.51 0.35
CA SER A 366 -16.86 -28.73 1.74
C SER A 366 -15.71 -28.99 2.72
N ASP A 367 -14.67 -29.65 2.24
CA ASP A 367 -13.52 -30.09 3.05
C ASP A 367 -12.49 -28.96 3.26
N PHE A 368 -12.68 -27.80 2.61
CA PHE A 368 -11.79 -26.66 2.73
C PHE A 368 -12.23 -25.75 3.89
N GLN A 369 -11.76 -26.09 5.10
CA GLN A 369 -12.11 -25.38 6.33
C GLN A 369 -11.05 -24.36 6.73
N LEU A 370 -11.47 -23.30 7.43
CA LEU A 370 -10.56 -22.37 8.09
C LEU A 370 -9.70 -23.16 9.10
N PRO A 371 -8.37 -22.94 9.16
CA PRO A 371 -7.52 -23.53 10.19
C PRO A 371 -8.08 -23.23 11.60
N LEU A 372 -8.01 -24.20 12.52
CA LEU A 372 -8.49 -24.05 13.89
C LEU A 372 -7.41 -23.42 14.79
N GLU A 373 -7.84 -22.66 15.81
CA GLU A 373 -6.93 -22.12 16.84
C GLU A 373 -6.53 -23.30 17.73
N GLU A 374 -5.27 -23.76 17.64
CA GLU A 374 -4.73 -24.69 18.62
C GLU A 374 -4.50 -23.95 19.95
N GLU A 375 -4.65 -24.62 21.09
CA GLU A 375 -4.62 -24.02 22.44
C GLU A 375 -3.37 -23.15 22.74
N ASN A 376 -2.29 -23.27 21.94
CA ASN A 376 -1.05 -22.51 22.09
C ASN A 376 -0.57 -21.75 20.83
N HIS A 377 -1.31 -21.76 19.71
CA HIS A 377 -0.90 -21.07 18.48
C HIS A 377 -1.97 -20.10 17.98
N GLN A 378 -1.57 -18.83 17.85
CA GLN A 378 -2.40 -17.82 17.20
C GLN A 378 -2.44 -18.12 15.69
N ILE A 379 -3.63 -18.37 15.13
CA ILE A 379 -3.82 -18.62 13.68
C ILE A 379 -3.22 -17.47 12.85
N TYR A 380 -3.54 -16.24 13.26
CA TYR A 380 -3.21 -15.04 12.50
C TYR A 380 -1.80 -14.58 12.82
N ARG A 381 -0.97 -14.43 11.78
CA ARG A 381 0.37 -13.85 11.91
C ARG A 381 0.25 -12.36 12.25
N ASN A 382 1.23 -11.87 13.01
CA ASN A 382 1.31 -10.45 13.33
C ASN A 382 1.90 -9.67 12.14
N ILE A 383 1.47 -8.41 11.96
CA ILE A 383 1.81 -7.58 10.79
C ILE A 383 3.33 -7.36 10.65
N PRO A 384 4.09 -7.02 11.71
CA PRO A 384 5.54 -6.90 11.62
C PRO A 384 6.27 -8.20 11.22
N SER A 385 5.80 -9.39 11.63
CA SER A 385 6.32 -10.67 11.15
C SER A 385 6.03 -10.88 9.67
N ILE A 386 4.79 -10.61 9.23
CA ILE A 386 4.40 -10.68 7.81
C ILE A 386 5.30 -9.76 6.97
N LEU A 387 5.53 -8.52 7.42
CA LEU A 387 6.44 -7.58 6.76
C LEU A 387 7.87 -8.12 6.72
N ARG A 388 8.38 -8.65 7.84
CA ARG A 388 9.73 -9.24 7.92
C ARG A 388 9.91 -10.39 6.94
N GLU A 389 8.92 -11.25 6.79
CA GLU A 389 8.92 -12.36 5.82
C GLU A 389 8.89 -11.84 4.38
N SER A 390 8.02 -10.87 4.07
CA SER A 390 7.94 -10.23 2.75
C SER A 390 9.25 -9.52 2.34
N MET A 391 9.99 -8.96 3.31
CA MET A 391 11.31 -8.35 3.07
C MET A 391 12.40 -9.40 2.76
N LYS A 392 12.24 -10.65 3.21
CA LYS A 392 13.20 -11.75 3.04
C LYS A 392 12.95 -12.62 1.80
N LEU A 393 11.94 -12.31 0.99
CA LEU A 393 11.68 -13.02 -0.25
C LEU A 393 12.91 -13.05 -1.15
N ASP A 394 13.24 -14.21 -1.70
CA ASP A 394 14.28 -14.41 -2.70
C ASP A 394 13.94 -13.69 -4.02
N SER A 395 14.94 -13.50 -4.88
CA SER A 395 14.78 -12.71 -6.10
C SER A 395 13.71 -13.25 -7.04
N ILE A 396 13.52 -14.58 -7.12
CA ILE A 396 12.52 -15.21 -7.98
C ILE A 396 11.12 -14.88 -7.49
N ARG A 397 10.82 -15.13 -6.22
CA ARG A 397 9.52 -14.83 -5.61
C ARG A 397 9.21 -13.35 -5.68
N ARG A 398 10.19 -12.51 -5.34
CA ARG A 398 10.06 -11.05 -5.39
C ARG A 398 9.70 -10.56 -6.78
N ARG A 399 10.32 -11.10 -7.83
CA ARG A 399 10.03 -10.74 -9.23
C ARG A 399 8.63 -11.18 -9.68
N LEU A 400 8.17 -12.35 -9.22
CA LEU A 400 6.93 -12.95 -9.70
C LEU A 400 5.69 -12.46 -8.96
N TYR A 401 5.78 -12.19 -7.65
CA TYR A 401 4.64 -11.73 -6.84
C TYR A 401 4.99 -10.72 -5.73
N GLY A 402 6.26 -10.39 -5.49
CA GLY A 402 6.62 -9.42 -4.46
C GLY A 402 6.30 -7.99 -4.87
N ARG A 403 5.23 -7.40 -4.34
CA ARG A 403 4.94 -5.96 -4.49
C ARG A 403 5.87 -5.10 -3.64
N TYR A 404 6.03 -3.82 -3.99
CA TYR A 404 6.64 -2.84 -3.09
C TYR A 404 5.73 -2.56 -1.89
N LYS A 405 6.28 -1.96 -0.84
CA LYS A 405 5.65 -1.91 0.48
C LYS A 405 5.10 -0.51 0.73
N LEU A 406 3.90 -0.42 1.27
CA LEU A 406 3.30 0.80 1.78
C LEU A 406 3.09 0.64 3.28
N ILE A 407 3.86 1.38 4.06
CA ILE A 407 3.70 1.42 5.51
C ILE A 407 2.71 2.52 5.85
N VAL A 408 1.60 2.12 6.44
CA VAL A 408 0.61 3.02 7.06
C VAL A 408 0.98 3.12 8.53
N ASP A 409 1.60 4.23 8.91
CA ASP A 409 1.91 4.51 10.31
C ASP A 409 0.63 5.02 10.99
N GLU A 410 0.15 4.27 11.99
CA GLU A 410 -1.00 4.69 12.82
C GLU A 410 -0.64 5.90 13.71
N SER A 411 0.64 6.22 13.85
CA SER A 411 1.12 7.42 14.52
C SER A 411 1.35 8.58 13.54
N GLU A 412 1.33 9.81 14.07
CA GLU A 412 1.61 11.01 13.29
C GLU A 412 3.12 11.39 13.29
N ASP A 413 3.94 10.69 14.09
CA ASP A 413 5.32 11.03 14.44
C ASP A 413 6.37 10.01 13.98
N GLU A 414 6.06 9.20 12.96
CA GLU A 414 6.95 8.17 12.39
C GLU A 414 7.37 7.09 13.41
N SER A 415 6.56 6.86 14.46
CA SER A 415 6.89 5.91 15.52
C SER A 415 7.02 4.48 15.00
N ALA A 416 6.12 4.04 14.11
CA ALA A 416 6.20 2.70 13.55
C ALA A 416 7.49 2.54 12.73
N MET A 417 7.88 3.56 11.99
CA MET A 417 9.13 3.55 11.22
C MET A 417 10.37 3.41 12.09
N ASN A 418 10.43 4.16 13.19
CA ASN A 418 11.53 4.06 14.14
C ASN A 418 11.61 2.65 14.76
N LEU A 419 10.47 2.06 15.10
CA LEU A 419 10.39 0.70 15.63
C LEU A 419 10.85 -0.36 14.61
N LEU A 420 10.51 -0.21 13.33
CA LEU A 420 10.97 -1.11 12.28
C LEU A 420 12.50 -1.14 12.16
N LEU A 421 13.14 0.02 12.30
CA LEU A 421 14.60 0.14 12.29
C LEU A 421 15.22 -0.42 13.57
N GLN A 422 14.67 -0.06 14.74
CA GLN A 422 15.15 -0.57 16.04
C GLN A 422 15.08 -2.09 16.15
N LEU A 423 14.05 -2.71 15.58
CA LEU A 423 13.85 -4.16 15.60
C LEU A 423 14.53 -4.90 14.45
N ASN A 424 15.37 -4.20 13.66
CA ASN A 424 16.07 -4.72 12.49
C ASN A 424 15.14 -5.45 11.49
N ILE A 425 13.86 -5.04 11.43
CA ILE A 425 12.95 -5.47 10.37
C ILE A 425 13.37 -4.76 9.08
N LEU A 426 13.71 -3.48 9.20
CA LEU A 426 14.43 -2.72 8.19
C LEU A 426 15.88 -2.57 8.64
N ASN A 427 16.82 -2.77 7.72
CA ASN A 427 18.23 -2.65 8.03
C ASN A 427 18.61 -1.16 8.13
N PHE A 428 19.26 -0.74 9.20
CA PHE A 428 19.69 0.66 9.38
C PHE A 428 21.00 1.00 8.64
N ASP A 429 21.77 0.00 8.19
CA ASP A 429 23.03 0.20 7.47
C ASP A 429 22.82 1.03 6.19
N PRO A 430 23.43 2.22 6.04
CA PRO A 430 23.35 3.05 4.84
C PRO A 430 23.84 2.36 3.56
N ASN A 431 24.60 1.28 3.68
CA ASN A 431 25.00 0.46 2.54
C ASN A 431 23.88 -0.45 2.04
N ARG A 432 22.88 -0.74 2.87
CA ARG A 432 21.74 -1.60 2.55
C ARG A 432 20.43 -0.83 2.38
N THR A 433 20.17 0.17 3.22
CA THR A 433 18.93 0.95 3.19
C THR A 433 19.22 2.44 3.15
N ASN A 434 18.62 3.15 2.20
CA ASN A 434 18.68 4.60 2.09
C ASN A 434 17.33 5.22 2.46
N ILE A 435 17.32 6.18 3.39
CA ILE A 435 16.11 6.89 3.82
C ILE A 435 16.05 8.25 3.13
N PHE A 436 15.00 8.47 2.34
CA PHE A 436 14.73 9.73 1.67
C PHE A 436 13.60 10.48 2.38
N ARG A 437 13.93 11.65 2.93
CA ARG A 437 12.97 12.58 3.55
C ARG A 437 12.90 13.85 2.73
N MET A 438 11.69 14.23 2.34
CA MET A 438 11.46 15.53 1.72
C MET A 438 10.83 16.48 2.72
N SER A 439 11.30 17.73 2.68
CA SER A 439 10.81 18.83 3.52
C SER A 439 9.39 19.22 3.14
N ASP A 440 8.55 19.50 4.13
CA ASP A 440 7.21 20.08 3.99
C ASP A 440 7.20 21.61 4.23
N PHE A 441 8.35 22.23 4.53
CA PHE A 441 8.45 23.68 4.67
C PHE A 441 8.05 24.40 3.38
N ALA A 442 7.27 25.47 3.50
CA ALA A 442 6.68 26.19 2.37
C ALA A 442 7.71 26.67 1.32
N GLY A 443 8.92 27.05 1.75
CA GLY A 443 10.01 27.47 0.86
C GLY A 443 10.63 26.34 0.03
N ASP A 444 10.49 25.09 0.47
CA ASP A 444 11.10 23.92 -0.17
C ASP A 444 10.17 23.21 -1.17
N LEU A 445 8.89 23.62 -1.25
CA LEU A 445 7.89 22.93 -2.06
C LEU A 445 8.20 22.97 -3.56
N ASN A 446 8.77 24.08 -4.04
CA ASN A 446 9.07 24.32 -5.46
C ASN A 446 10.53 24.04 -5.85
N ASN A 447 11.31 23.39 -4.98
CA ASN A 447 12.72 23.12 -5.26
C ASN A 447 12.88 21.90 -6.18
N GLU A 448 12.75 22.12 -7.49
CA GLU A 448 12.90 21.07 -8.50
C GLU A 448 14.31 20.46 -8.54
N LEU A 449 15.35 21.24 -8.22
CA LEU A 449 16.73 20.75 -8.17
C LEU A 449 16.88 19.65 -7.12
N ARG A 450 16.32 19.87 -5.91
CA ARG A 450 16.32 18.85 -4.85
C ARG A 450 15.57 17.59 -5.26
N ASN A 451 14.48 17.71 -6.02
CA ASN A 451 13.76 16.54 -6.54
C ASN A 451 14.64 15.74 -7.49
N VAL A 452 15.35 16.42 -8.40
CA VAL A 452 16.29 15.81 -9.35
C VAL A 452 17.46 15.14 -8.64
N GLU A 453 18.02 15.77 -7.60
CA GLU A 453 19.09 15.19 -6.78
C GLU A 453 18.64 13.89 -6.10
N ILE A 454 17.49 13.91 -5.42
CA ILE A 454 16.93 12.73 -4.75
C ILE A 454 16.68 11.61 -5.75
N LEU A 455 16.07 11.91 -6.91
CA LEU A 455 15.81 10.92 -7.96
C LEU A 455 17.10 10.33 -8.54
N SER A 456 18.16 11.12 -8.63
CA SER A 456 19.48 10.66 -9.10
C SER A 456 20.14 9.69 -8.10
N ILE A 457 19.95 9.90 -6.80
CA ILE A 457 20.41 8.96 -5.77
C ILE A 457 19.53 7.71 -5.75
N ILE A 458 18.20 7.84 -5.91
CA ILE A 458 17.29 6.69 -6.02
C ILE A 458 17.67 5.81 -7.22
N LYS A 459 18.00 6.42 -8.37
CA LYS A 459 18.54 5.72 -9.53
C LYS A 459 19.75 4.86 -9.15
N LEU A 460 20.72 5.42 -8.43
CA LEU A 460 21.90 4.68 -7.98
C LEU A 460 21.50 3.52 -7.05
N CYS A 461 20.59 3.76 -6.10
CA CYS A 461 20.08 2.70 -5.22
C CYS A 461 19.41 1.56 -5.99
N MET A 462 18.65 1.87 -7.05
CA MET A 462 18.04 0.89 -7.95
C MET A 462 19.11 0.05 -8.67
N GLU A 463 20.15 0.69 -9.18
CA GLU A 463 21.25 0.03 -9.89
C GLU A 463 22.09 -0.87 -8.96
N THR A 464 22.23 -0.50 -7.69
CA THR A 464 23.02 -1.24 -6.69
C THR A 464 22.21 -2.20 -5.81
N GLY A 465 20.88 -2.28 -5.98
CA GLY A 465 20.03 -3.19 -5.20
C GLY A 465 19.81 -2.80 -3.74
N LYS A 466 19.93 -1.51 -3.41
CA LYS A 466 19.65 -1.03 -2.05
C LYS A 466 18.15 -0.91 -1.80
N THR A 467 17.73 -1.13 -0.56
CA THR A 467 16.36 -0.80 -0.14
C THR A 467 16.23 0.71 0.01
N ILE A 468 15.12 1.27 -0.47
CA ILE A 468 14.79 2.68 -0.25
C ILE A 468 13.58 2.81 0.64
N LEU A 469 13.67 3.73 1.59
CA LEU A 469 12.57 4.14 2.46
C LEU A 469 12.20 5.59 2.14
N MET A 470 10.99 5.79 1.67
CA MET A 470 10.51 7.05 1.12
C MET A 470 9.50 7.70 2.06
N VAL A 471 9.90 8.79 2.73
CA VAL A 471 9.12 9.51 3.73
C VAL A 471 8.77 10.91 3.21
N ASN A 472 7.47 11.25 3.20
CA ASN A 472 6.95 12.52 2.67
C ASN A 472 7.35 12.81 1.21
N THR A 473 7.45 11.76 0.38
CA THR A 473 8.00 11.82 -0.98
C THR A 473 6.95 11.97 -2.08
N GLY A 474 5.71 12.34 -1.73
CA GLY A 474 4.58 12.39 -2.67
C GLY A 474 4.86 13.19 -3.95
N ARG A 475 5.73 14.19 -3.87
CA ARG A 475 6.13 15.06 -4.99
C ARG A 475 6.90 14.33 -6.09
N ILE A 476 7.61 13.25 -5.77
CA ILE A 476 8.45 12.49 -6.73
C ILE A 476 7.86 11.12 -7.08
N HIS A 477 6.72 10.74 -6.50
CA HIS A 477 6.07 9.46 -6.80
C HIS A 477 5.76 9.31 -8.30
N GLY A 478 5.40 10.42 -8.97
CA GLY A 478 5.14 10.37 -10.40
C GLY A 478 6.36 10.09 -11.26
N SER A 479 7.56 10.43 -10.78
CA SER A 479 8.82 10.12 -11.45
C SER A 479 9.19 8.64 -11.40
N LEU A 480 8.66 7.90 -10.41
CA LEU A 480 8.92 6.48 -10.17
C LEU A 480 7.75 5.59 -10.59
N TYR A 481 6.88 6.12 -11.45
CA TYR A 481 5.62 5.47 -11.81
C TYR A 481 5.78 4.07 -12.38
N ASP A 482 6.66 3.90 -13.37
CA ASP A 482 6.92 2.60 -13.99
C ASP A 482 7.54 1.62 -12.99
N VAL A 483 8.37 2.12 -12.07
CA VAL A 483 8.95 1.34 -10.97
C VAL A 483 7.82 0.84 -10.07
N PHE A 484 6.95 1.71 -9.58
CA PHE A 484 5.83 1.32 -8.70
C PHE A 484 4.83 0.38 -9.38
N ASN A 485 4.67 0.49 -10.70
CA ASN A 485 3.86 -0.44 -11.48
C ASN A 485 4.52 -1.81 -11.72
N GLN A 486 5.81 -1.96 -11.38
CA GLN A 486 6.63 -3.11 -11.77
C GLN A 486 6.65 -3.33 -13.29
N ASN A 487 6.61 -2.23 -14.04
CA ASN A 487 6.77 -2.24 -15.47
C ASN A 487 8.26 -2.38 -15.80
N PHE A 488 8.69 -3.62 -15.97
CA PHE A 488 10.07 -3.97 -16.23
C PHE A 488 10.26 -4.52 -17.63
N SER A 489 11.31 -4.06 -18.33
CA SER A 489 11.81 -4.69 -19.54
C SER A 489 13.07 -5.49 -19.21
N ILE A 490 13.19 -6.68 -19.80
CA ILE A 490 14.38 -7.53 -19.65
C ILE A 490 15.16 -7.44 -20.94
N MET A 491 16.41 -6.97 -20.86
CA MET A 491 17.32 -6.98 -22.00
C MET A 491 18.47 -7.96 -21.71
N ALA A 492 18.71 -8.86 -22.66
CA ALA A 492 19.89 -9.71 -22.64
C ALA A 492 21.07 -8.89 -23.16
N THR A 493 22.01 -8.56 -22.27
CA THR A 493 23.28 -7.91 -22.63
C THR A 493 24.40 -8.91 -22.41
N GLY A 494 24.81 -9.59 -23.49
CA GLY A 494 25.75 -10.72 -23.42
C GLY A 494 25.15 -11.89 -22.63
N ASP A 495 25.92 -12.44 -21.69
CA ASP A 495 25.50 -13.56 -20.83
C ASP A 495 24.63 -13.14 -19.63
N THR A 496 24.44 -11.83 -19.42
CA THR A 496 23.69 -11.31 -18.26
C THR A 496 22.34 -10.72 -18.67
N ARG A 497 21.28 -11.13 -17.96
CA ARG A 497 19.95 -10.52 -18.10
C ARG A 497 19.87 -9.33 -17.16
N LYS A 498 19.64 -8.14 -17.72
CA LYS A 498 19.42 -6.92 -16.94
C LYS A 498 17.96 -6.52 -17.01
N ILE A 499 17.41 -6.13 -15.86
CA ILE A 499 16.06 -5.63 -15.72
C ILE A 499 16.13 -4.10 -15.79
N PHE A 500 15.27 -3.48 -16.59
CA PHE A 500 15.19 -2.03 -16.73
C PHE A 500 13.80 -1.53 -16.39
N SER A 501 13.73 -0.33 -15.80
CA SER A 501 12.49 0.42 -15.63
C SER A 501 12.74 1.89 -15.97
N LYS A 502 11.68 2.61 -16.33
CA LYS A 502 11.78 4.02 -16.70
C LYS A 502 11.63 4.90 -15.46
N VAL A 503 12.51 5.89 -15.35
CA VAL A 503 12.45 6.91 -14.30
C VAL A 503 12.49 8.29 -14.95
N ALA A 504 11.57 9.18 -14.55
CA ALA A 504 11.56 10.55 -15.01
C ALA A 504 12.41 11.43 -14.08
N ILE A 505 13.55 11.92 -14.57
CA ILE A 505 14.44 12.83 -13.84
C ILE A 505 14.42 14.18 -14.55
N GLY A 506 13.74 15.15 -13.92
CA GLY A 506 13.46 16.44 -14.54
C GLY A 506 12.70 16.26 -15.87
N PRO A 507 13.13 16.89 -16.97
CA PRO A 507 12.43 16.80 -18.26
C PRO A 507 12.71 15.51 -19.04
N LYS A 508 13.56 14.60 -18.54
CA LYS A 508 13.99 13.40 -19.28
C LYS A 508 13.45 12.14 -18.61
N THR A 509 12.96 11.22 -19.41
CA THR A 509 12.72 9.83 -19.01
C THR A 509 13.93 9.02 -19.40
N ILE A 510 14.52 8.30 -18.45
CA ILE A 510 15.71 7.47 -18.66
C ILE A 510 15.39 6.02 -18.30
N ASP A 511 16.01 5.08 -19.02
CA ASP A 511 15.99 3.67 -18.64
C ASP A 511 17.03 3.43 -17.54
N VAL A 512 16.58 2.90 -16.41
CA VAL A 512 17.39 2.62 -15.22
C VAL A 512 17.45 1.12 -15.00
N VAL A 513 18.66 0.59 -14.79
CA VAL A 513 18.84 -0.81 -14.40
C VAL A 513 18.29 -0.99 -13.00
N VAL A 514 17.44 -2.00 -12.83
CA VAL A 514 16.86 -2.38 -11.54
C VAL A 514 17.48 -3.69 -11.12
N HIS A 515 18.25 -3.65 -10.04
CA HIS A 515 18.81 -4.86 -9.43
C HIS A 515 17.69 -5.72 -8.83
N GLU A 516 17.83 -7.05 -8.87
CA GLU A 516 16.78 -7.96 -8.39
C GLU A 516 16.49 -7.81 -6.88
N ASP A 517 17.51 -7.45 -6.10
CA ASP A 517 17.38 -7.20 -4.65
C ASP A 517 16.83 -5.80 -4.29
N PHE A 518 16.61 -4.92 -5.27
CA PHE A 518 16.06 -3.60 -4.99
C PHE A 518 14.66 -3.69 -4.36
N GLN A 519 14.44 -2.95 -3.26
CA GLN A 519 13.13 -2.81 -2.63
C GLN A 519 12.78 -1.36 -2.39
N CYS A 520 11.51 -1.03 -2.57
CA CYS A 520 10.94 0.26 -2.28
C CYS A 520 9.89 0.15 -1.18
N ILE A 521 9.99 1.05 -0.21
CA ILE A 521 9.07 1.20 0.90
C ILE A 521 8.60 2.65 0.92
N VAL A 522 7.29 2.86 0.78
CA VAL A 522 6.66 4.18 0.91
C VAL A 522 6.03 4.27 2.29
N HIS A 523 6.37 5.31 3.03
CA HIS A 523 5.77 5.62 4.32
C HIS A 523 4.70 6.69 4.14
N ILE A 524 3.55 6.46 4.77
CA ILE A 524 2.43 7.39 4.83
C ILE A 524 1.81 7.37 6.23
N LYS A 525 1.27 8.50 6.66
CA LYS A 525 0.55 8.63 7.93
C LYS A 525 -0.89 8.16 7.78
N ARG A 526 -1.52 7.71 8.87
CA ARG A 526 -2.93 7.30 8.87
C ARG A 526 -3.87 8.43 8.47
N SER A 527 -3.59 9.66 8.88
CA SER A 527 -4.33 10.86 8.48
C SER A 527 -4.34 11.08 6.95
N GLU A 528 -3.23 10.79 6.28
CA GLU A 528 -3.06 10.93 4.83
C GLU A 528 -3.66 9.77 4.03
N PHE A 529 -3.79 8.58 4.64
CA PHE A 529 -4.22 7.35 3.96
C PHE A 529 -5.52 7.51 3.17
N LYS A 530 -6.49 8.26 3.72
CA LYS A 530 -7.80 8.50 3.10
C LYS A 530 -7.74 9.39 1.86
N GLU A 531 -6.73 10.26 1.75
CA GLU A 531 -6.56 11.15 0.60
C GLU A 531 -5.82 10.48 -0.56
N ILE A 532 -5.17 9.35 -0.29
CA ILE A 532 -4.36 8.67 -1.28
C ILE A 532 -5.28 7.98 -2.29
N PRO A 533 -5.09 8.24 -3.60
CA PRO A 533 -5.90 7.58 -4.61
C PRO A 533 -5.76 6.06 -4.54
N ALA A 534 -6.91 5.38 -4.55
CA ALA A 534 -7.06 3.94 -4.75
C ALA A 534 -6.07 3.31 -5.76
N PRO A 535 -5.85 3.89 -6.95
CA PRO A 535 -4.88 3.36 -7.90
C PRO A 535 -3.46 3.31 -7.34
N PHE A 536 -3.03 4.33 -6.61
CA PHE A 536 -1.72 4.34 -5.97
C PHE A 536 -1.64 3.23 -4.92
N LEU A 537 -2.64 3.11 -4.05
CA LEU A 537 -2.71 2.05 -3.03
C LEU A 537 -2.59 0.65 -3.65
N SER A 538 -3.29 0.39 -4.77
CA SER A 538 -3.31 -0.92 -5.42
C SER A 538 -1.93 -1.42 -5.91
N ARG A 539 -0.94 -0.52 -6.04
CA ARG A 539 0.43 -0.84 -6.50
C ARG A 539 1.30 -1.44 -5.40
N PHE A 540 0.93 -1.23 -4.13
CA PHE A 540 1.73 -1.62 -2.97
C PHE A 540 1.02 -2.68 -2.13
N GLN A 541 1.82 -3.51 -1.47
CA GLN A 541 1.42 -4.33 -0.35
C GLN A 541 1.36 -3.43 0.89
N LYS A 542 0.19 -3.34 1.54
CA LYS A 542 -0.05 -2.38 2.62
C LYS A 542 0.20 -3.01 3.99
N TYR A 543 0.76 -2.25 4.92
CA TYR A 543 1.02 -2.68 6.29
C TYR A 543 0.60 -1.56 7.24
N SER A 544 -0.53 -1.73 7.94
CA SER A 544 -0.89 -0.84 9.06
C SER A 544 -0.09 -1.24 10.28
N LEU A 545 0.69 -0.31 10.82
CA LEU A 545 1.56 -0.56 11.94
C LEU A 545 1.26 0.42 13.07
N SER A 546 0.90 -0.14 14.22
CA SER A 546 0.77 0.59 15.47
C SER A 546 1.88 0.19 16.44
N ILE A 547 2.14 1.03 17.45
CA ILE A 547 3.07 0.69 18.53
C ILE A 547 2.60 -0.55 19.29
N ASN A 548 1.28 -0.71 19.42
CA ASN A 548 0.67 -1.88 20.04
C ASN A 548 1.04 -3.19 19.31
N ASP A 549 1.15 -3.18 17.98
CA ASP A 549 1.55 -4.39 17.23
C ASP A 549 2.98 -4.83 17.58
N PHE A 550 3.91 -3.88 17.72
CA PHE A 550 5.27 -4.17 18.16
C PHE A 550 5.31 -4.63 19.63
N TYR A 551 4.54 -4.00 20.50
CA TYR A 551 4.41 -4.42 21.90
C TYR A 551 3.94 -5.87 22.02
N ASN A 552 2.88 -6.25 21.30
CA ASN A 552 2.35 -7.62 21.36
C ASN A 552 3.37 -8.67 20.91
N ILE A 553 4.17 -8.38 19.88
CA ILE A 553 5.23 -9.29 19.41
C ILE A 553 6.31 -9.47 20.45
N GLN A 554 6.77 -8.38 21.06
CA GLN A 554 7.82 -8.46 22.07
C GLN A 554 7.32 -9.11 23.34
N LEU A 555 6.06 -8.85 23.72
CA LEU A 555 5.38 -9.51 24.82
C LEU A 555 5.34 -11.03 24.62
N GLN A 556 5.01 -11.52 23.41
CA GLN A 556 4.97 -12.96 23.12
C GLN A 556 6.32 -13.67 23.27
N LYS A 557 7.44 -12.94 23.18
CA LYS A 557 8.80 -13.51 23.34
C LYS A 557 9.25 -13.58 24.80
N LEU A 558 8.54 -12.94 25.72
CA LEU A 558 8.86 -12.98 27.15
C LEU A 558 8.43 -14.31 27.79
N PRO A 559 9.03 -14.71 28.92
CA PRO A 559 8.52 -15.81 29.74
C PRO A 559 7.08 -15.58 30.20
N GLN A 560 6.28 -16.64 30.32
CA GLN A 560 4.84 -16.54 30.65
C GLN A 560 4.54 -15.69 31.91
N ASN A 561 5.37 -15.78 32.94
CA ASN A 561 5.20 -15.00 34.17
C ASN A 561 5.31 -13.49 33.92
N GLU A 562 6.26 -13.05 33.09
CA GLU A 562 6.45 -11.63 32.74
C GLU A 562 5.34 -11.13 31.81
N GLN A 563 4.82 -12.01 30.94
CA GLN A 563 3.66 -11.68 30.12
C GLN A 563 2.42 -11.37 30.96
N ILE A 564 2.13 -12.22 31.97
CA ILE A 564 0.99 -12.03 32.88
C ILE A 564 1.16 -10.73 33.67
N LEU A 565 2.39 -10.45 34.13
CA LEU A 565 2.74 -9.23 34.83
C LEU A 565 2.44 -7.98 34.00
N LEU A 566 2.99 -7.89 32.78
CA LEU A 566 2.78 -6.73 31.91
C LEU A 566 1.32 -6.55 31.53
N LYS A 567 0.58 -7.63 31.26
CA LYS A 567 -0.88 -7.57 31.01
C LYS A 567 -1.65 -7.02 32.21
N THR A 568 -1.26 -7.41 33.44
CA THR A 568 -1.87 -6.88 34.66
C THR A 568 -1.60 -5.39 34.84
N ILE A 569 -0.36 -4.96 34.55
CA ILE A 569 0.04 -3.55 34.60
C ILE A 569 -0.71 -2.74 33.54
N GLU A 570 -0.79 -3.24 32.31
CA GLU A 570 -1.52 -2.61 31.20
C GLU A 570 -3.00 -2.37 31.57
N GLN A 571 -3.68 -3.37 32.13
CA GLN A 571 -5.06 -3.25 32.58
C GLN A 571 -5.22 -2.18 33.67
N LYS A 572 -4.37 -2.20 34.70
CA LYS A 572 -4.42 -1.23 35.81
C LYS A 572 -4.05 0.19 35.37
N ALA A 573 -3.10 0.35 34.45
CA ALA A 573 -2.74 1.65 33.88
C ALA A 573 -3.90 2.19 33.02
N SER A 574 -4.56 1.32 32.25
CA SER A 574 -5.72 1.69 31.44
C SER A 574 -6.90 2.15 32.29
N THR A 575 -7.20 1.45 33.39
CA THR A 575 -8.25 1.89 34.33
C THR A 575 -7.90 3.20 35.02
N PHE A 576 -6.63 3.41 35.38
CA PHE A 576 -6.16 4.69 35.90
C PHE A 576 -6.37 5.84 34.88
N ILE A 577 -5.96 5.64 33.63
CA ILE A 577 -6.15 6.63 32.56
C ILE A 577 -7.64 6.94 32.35
N GLN A 578 -8.49 5.92 32.38
CA GLN A 578 -9.95 6.08 32.23
C GLN A 578 -10.55 6.87 33.40
N HIS A 579 -10.16 6.56 34.63
CA HIS A 579 -10.64 7.27 35.83
C HIS A 579 -10.15 8.72 35.88
N PHE A 580 -8.87 8.95 35.58
CA PHE A 580 -8.27 10.29 35.55
C PHE A 580 -8.91 11.14 34.44
N GLY A 581 -9.08 10.56 33.25
CA GLY A 581 -9.63 11.18 32.05
C GLY A 581 -8.53 11.54 31.04
N ARG A 582 -8.67 11.07 29.80
CA ARG A 582 -7.66 11.22 28.74
C ARG A 582 -7.32 12.68 28.43
N GLN A 583 -8.28 13.59 28.55
CA GLN A 583 -8.15 15.01 28.24
C GLN A 583 -7.16 15.77 29.14
N TYR A 584 -6.81 15.21 30.30
CA TYR A 584 -5.90 15.85 31.25
C TYR A 584 -4.42 15.50 31.00
N PHE A 585 -4.15 14.54 30.13
CA PHE A 585 -2.79 14.16 29.73
C PHE A 585 -2.42 14.86 28.43
N TYR A 586 -1.53 15.86 28.49
CA TYR A 586 -1.03 16.61 27.35
C TYR A 586 -0.16 15.75 26.45
N GLY A 587 -0.48 15.72 25.15
CA GLY A 587 0.24 14.92 24.16
C GLY A 587 0.00 13.42 24.28
N PHE A 588 -0.92 12.98 25.15
CA PHE A 588 -1.29 11.57 25.28
C PHE A 588 -2.07 11.10 24.06
N ASN A 589 -1.62 9.98 23.49
CA ASN A 589 -2.30 9.26 22.41
C ASN A 589 -2.49 7.79 22.81
N GLU A 590 -3.28 7.05 22.04
CA GLU A 590 -3.56 5.64 22.34
C GLU A 590 -2.28 4.77 22.34
N ASN A 591 -1.26 5.19 21.61
CA ASN A 591 0.02 4.52 21.50
C ASN A 591 0.99 4.83 22.67
N THR A 592 0.71 5.83 23.52
CA THR A 592 1.65 6.32 24.54
C THR A 592 1.91 5.27 25.61
N LEU A 593 0.86 4.61 26.11
CA LEU A 593 0.99 3.53 27.08
C LEU A 593 1.80 2.37 26.50
N TYR A 594 1.47 1.93 25.29
CA TYR A 594 2.18 0.83 24.62
C TYR A 594 3.63 1.17 24.30
N SER A 595 3.94 2.40 23.92
CA SER A 595 5.32 2.88 23.73
C SER A 595 6.12 2.76 25.02
N PHE A 596 5.50 3.14 26.14
CA PHE A 596 6.13 3.02 27.43
C PHE A 596 6.36 1.56 27.84
N LEU A 597 5.33 0.71 27.76
CA LEU A 597 5.44 -0.72 28.09
C LEU A 597 6.46 -1.44 27.20
N LEU A 598 6.50 -1.12 25.91
CA LEU A 598 7.49 -1.64 24.97
C LEU A 598 8.92 -1.23 25.36
N SER A 599 9.11 -0.02 25.91
CA SER A 599 10.44 0.45 26.36
C SER A 599 11.02 -0.36 27.52
N LEU A 600 10.18 -1.11 28.25
CA LEU A 600 10.58 -1.97 29.37
C LEU A 600 11.14 -3.31 28.92
N ILE A 601 10.85 -3.72 27.69
CA ILE A 601 11.28 -4.99 27.12
C ILE A 601 12.62 -4.80 26.42
N LYS A 602 13.63 -5.62 26.77
CA LYS A 602 14.95 -5.63 26.15
C LYS A 602 15.30 -7.03 25.65
N ALA A 603 16.29 -7.10 24.77
CA ALA A 603 16.83 -8.34 24.26
C ALA A 603 18.32 -8.42 24.61
N ASN A 604 18.75 -9.58 25.11
CA ASN A 604 20.17 -9.88 25.37
C ASN A 604 20.92 -10.17 24.06
N GLU A 605 22.25 -10.21 24.10
CA GLU A 605 23.10 -10.60 22.97
C GLU A 605 22.72 -11.97 22.37
N ASN A 606 22.20 -12.88 23.21
CA ASN A 606 21.73 -14.21 22.81
C ASN A 606 20.36 -14.20 22.11
N GLY A 607 19.69 -13.04 22.02
CA GLY A 607 18.36 -12.89 21.41
C GLY A 607 17.18 -13.16 22.36
N ASP A 608 17.44 -13.56 23.60
CA ASP A 608 16.41 -13.76 24.62
C ASP A 608 15.86 -12.42 25.11
N HIS A 609 14.53 -12.32 25.16
CA HIS A 609 13.84 -11.11 25.58
C HIS A 609 13.54 -11.20 27.08
N TYR A 610 13.75 -10.09 27.79
CA TYR A 610 13.53 -10.00 29.22
C TYR A 610 12.96 -8.62 29.58
N LEU A 611 12.22 -8.59 30.69
CA LEU A 611 11.80 -7.35 31.31
C LEU A 611 12.95 -6.74 32.12
N LEU A 612 13.31 -5.48 31.85
CA LEU A 612 14.33 -4.74 32.63
C LEU A 612 14.02 -4.80 34.11
N SER A 613 14.92 -5.14 35.03
CA SER A 613 14.55 -5.09 36.45
C SER A 613 14.16 -3.66 36.89
N PRO A 614 13.25 -3.47 37.87
CA PRO A 614 12.92 -2.14 38.40
C PRO A 614 14.17 -1.34 38.83
N ASN A 615 15.22 -2.04 39.27
CA ASN A 615 16.50 -1.47 39.66
C ASN A 615 17.40 -1.07 38.48
N GLN A 616 17.19 -1.66 37.30
CA GLN A 616 17.88 -1.27 36.06
C GLN A 616 17.14 -0.13 35.35
N TYR A 617 15.90 0.19 35.76
CA TYR A 617 15.07 1.23 35.14
C TYR A 617 14.96 2.51 35.97
N TYR A 618 16.11 3.16 36.21
CA TYR A 618 16.14 4.48 36.84
C TYR A 618 16.22 5.59 35.80
N SER A 619 15.09 6.29 35.61
CA SER A 619 15.04 7.61 34.97
C SER A 619 15.12 8.68 36.04
N GLN A 620 15.51 9.92 35.72
CA GLN A 620 15.61 10.98 36.74
C GLN A 620 14.33 11.20 37.55
N LEU A 621 13.17 10.93 36.94
CA LEU A 621 11.84 10.96 37.53
C LEU A 621 11.59 9.78 38.50
N THR A 622 12.22 8.62 38.29
CA THR A 622 12.16 7.46 39.19
C THR A 622 13.34 7.37 40.17
N ILE A 623 14.39 8.18 40.00
CA ILE A 623 15.54 8.20 40.93
C ILE A 623 15.12 8.61 42.36
N LYS A 624 14.19 9.55 42.53
CA LYS A 624 13.67 9.89 43.88
C LYS A 624 12.75 8.81 44.46
N SER A 625 12.18 7.93 43.61
CA SER A 625 11.46 6.73 44.05
C SER A 625 12.36 5.50 44.25
N LYS A 626 13.68 5.61 43.97
CA LYS A 626 14.66 4.53 44.14
C LYS A 626 14.64 3.93 45.55
N SER A 627 14.64 4.78 46.58
CA SER A 627 14.56 4.35 47.98
C SER A 627 13.30 3.52 48.28
N PHE A 628 12.16 3.86 47.68
CA PHE A 628 10.92 3.10 47.86
C PHE A 628 10.97 1.73 47.14
N ILE A 629 11.52 1.70 45.91
CA ILE A 629 11.66 0.49 45.09
C ILE A 629 12.64 -0.50 45.76
N GLU A 630 13.73 0.02 46.33
CA GLU A 630 14.75 -0.77 47.03
C GLU A 630 14.27 -1.29 48.41
N GLN A 631 13.37 -0.57 49.09
CA GLN A 631 12.84 -0.96 50.41
C GLN A 631 11.68 -1.98 50.34
N ASN A 632 10.96 -2.09 49.22
CA ASN A 632 9.84 -3.04 49.04
C ASN A 632 10.05 -3.99 47.84
N PRO A 633 11.13 -4.80 47.82
CA PRO A 633 11.46 -5.67 46.69
C PRO A 633 10.46 -6.84 46.50
N ALA A 634 9.63 -7.13 47.51
CA ALA A 634 8.71 -8.28 47.50
C ALA A 634 7.46 -8.08 46.62
N ASP A 635 7.09 -6.85 46.26
CA ASP A 635 5.92 -6.55 45.41
C ASP A 635 6.34 -5.87 44.09
N ILE A 636 7.03 -6.65 43.25
CA ILE A 636 7.52 -6.25 41.92
C ILE A 636 6.38 -5.65 41.07
N ASN A 637 5.16 -6.17 41.22
CA ASN A 637 3.99 -5.71 40.47
C ASN A 637 3.61 -4.27 40.83
N GLN A 638 3.62 -3.93 42.11
CA GLN A 638 3.37 -2.55 42.55
C GLN A 638 4.48 -1.59 42.13
N CYS A 639 5.75 -2.01 42.20
CA CYS A 639 6.88 -1.20 41.78
C CYS A 639 6.76 -0.81 40.29
N TRP A 640 6.42 -1.77 39.43
CA TRP A 640 6.18 -1.49 38.02
C TRP A 640 5.00 -0.59 37.75
N LEU A 641 3.87 -0.88 38.37
CA LEU A 641 2.68 -0.05 38.21
C LEU A 641 2.98 1.40 38.60
N ARG A 642 3.65 1.62 39.74
CA ARG A 642 4.05 2.97 40.18
C ARG A 642 5.02 3.64 39.21
N SER A 643 5.94 2.89 38.60
CA SER A 643 6.85 3.41 37.57
C SER A 643 6.09 3.88 36.32
N VAL A 644 5.14 3.06 35.84
CA VAL A 644 4.26 3.38 34.70
C VAL A 644 3.43 4.62 34.99
N LEU A 645 2.77 4.64 36.15
CA LEU A 645 1.91 5.75 36.56
C LEU A 645 2.71 7.04 36.76
N SER A 646 3.88 6.98 37.38
CA SER A 646 4.78 8.13 37.54
C SER A 646 5.11 8.76 36.18
N LYS A 647 5.43 7.96 35.16
CA LYS A 647 5.70 8.48 33.82
C LYS A 647 4.48 9.02 33.10
N LEU A 648 3.33 8.38 33.25
CA LEU A 648 2.07 8.94 32.74
C LEU A 648 1.76 10.29 33.38
N MET A 649 2.11 10.46 34.66
CA MET A 649 1.89 11.72 35.37
C MET A 649 2.74 12.87 34.83
N GLN A 650 3.84 12.59 34.13
CA GLN A 650 4.61 13.63 33.44
C GLN A 650 3.79 14.40 32.38
N LEU A 651 2.73 13.78 31.85
CA LEU A 651 1.89 14.38 30.84
C LEU A 651 0.79 15.27 31.44
N VAL A 652 0.59 15.26 32.75
CA VAL A 652 -0.54 15.96 33.38
C VAL A 652 -0.09 17.33 33.87
N SER A 653 -0.90 18.36 33.63
CA SER A 653 -0.59 19.71 34.12
C SER A 653 -0.85 19.85 35.63
N PRO A 654 -0.16 20.80 36.30
CA PRO A 654 -0.35 21.03 37.73
C PRO A 654 -1.81 21.35 38.12
N GLU A 655 -2.55 22.10 37.29
CA GLU A 655 -3.96 22.39 37.51
C GLU A 655 -4.81 21.11 37.49
N SER A 656 -4.50 20.22 36.55
CA SER A 656 -5.25 18.99 36.32
C SER A 656 -5.07 17.99 37.47
N ILE A 657 -3.86 17.91 38.04
CA ILE A 657 -3.61 17.04 39.19
C ILE A 657 -4.33 17.54 40.44
N ILE A 658 -4.36 18.86 40.68
CA ILE A 658 -5.07 19.46 41.82
C ILE A 658 -6.58 19.18 41.72
N LEU A 659 -7.17 19.34 40.53
CA LEU A 659 -8.57 19.05 40.27
C LEU A 659 -8.93 17.57 40.49
N LYS A 660 -8.00 16.65 40.20
CA LYS A 660 -8.28 15.21 40.19
C LYS A 660 -7.90 14.48 41.48
N LEU A 661 -6.96 15.00 42.27
CA LEU A 661 -6.55 14.42 43.55
C LEU A 661 -7.73 14.01 44.47
N PRO A 662 -8.80 14.81 44.64
CA PRO A 662 -9.94 14.45 45.50
C PRO A 662 -10.76 13.25 45.00
N THR A 663 -10.61 12.85 43.74
CA THR A 663 -11.35 11.73 43.14
C THR A 663 -10.71 10.37 43.42
N PHE A 664 -9.53 10.35 44.04
CA PHE A 664 -8.80 9.13 44.41
C PHE A 664 -9.00 8.82 45.90
N ASP A 665 -8.86 7.56 46.27
CA ASP A 665 -8.83 7.14 47.68
C ASP A 665 -7.64 7.78 48.41
N GLY A 666 -7.75 7.96 49.73
CA GLY A 666 -6.79 8.75 50.51
C GLY A 666 -5.33 8.26 50.41
N ASN A 667 -5.11 6.95 50.22
CA ASN A 667 -3.77 6.39 50.09
C ASN A 667 -3.18 6.66 48.70
N MET A 668 -3.96 6.45 47.63
CA MET A 668 -3.52 6.73 46.26
C MET A 668 -3.34 8.23 46.03
N ALA A 669 -4.26 9.06 46.53
CA ALA A 669 -4.16 10.52 46.45
C ALA A 669 -2.87 11.03 47.12
N ARG A 670 -2.54 10.53 48.31
CA ARG A 670 -1.29 10.89 49.00
C ARG A 670 -0.06 10.50 48.18
N TRP A 671 -0.05 9.28 47.61
CA TRP A 671 1.05 8.84 46.76
C TRP A 671 1.21 9.70 45.50
N LEU A 672 0.12 9.98 44.79
CA LEU A 672 0.11 10.84 43.60
C LEU A 672 0.62 12.24 43.91
N CYS A 673 0.18 12.82 45.03
CA CYS A 673 0.64 14.13 45.50
C CYS A 673 2.15 14.12 45.75
N THR A 674 2.66 13.13 46.49
CA THR A 674 4.09 13.02 46.75
C THR A 674 4.91 12.78 45.48
N ASN A 675 4.42 11.93 44.58
CA ASN A 675 5.09 11.64 43.32
C ASN A 675 5.16 12.88 42.41
N TYR A 676 4.05 13.59 42.25
CA TYR A 676 3.97 14.73 41.33
C TYR A 676 4.71 15.97 41.85
N PHE A 677 4.50 16.37 43.11
CA PHE A 677 5.02 17.65 43.63
C PHE A 677 6.41 17.56 44.26
N HIS A 678 6.78 16.42 44.88
CA HIS A 678 8.09 16.27 45.54
C HIS A 678 9.10 15.48 44.70
N GLN A 679 8.64 14.49 43.95
CA GLN A 679 9.54 13.60 43.20
C GLN A 679 9.78 14.03 41.75
N GLN A 680 8.83 14.73 41.14
CA GLN A 680 8.94 15.27 39.79
C GLN A 680 9.09 16.79 39.81
N GLU A 681 9.62 17.34 38.72
CA GLU A 681 9.79 18.79 38.56
C GLU A 681 8.95 19.25 37.36
N HIS A 682 7.95 20.08 37.64
CA HIS A 682 6.98 20.56 36.64
C HIS A 682 6.90 22.09 36.54
N PHE A 683 7.50 22.80 37.49
CA PHE A 683 7.28 24.23 37.71
C PHE A 683 8.42 25.09 37.21
N SER A 684 9.67 24.60 37.28
CA SER A 684 10.85 25.36 36.86
C SER A 684 11.75 24.55 35.94
N ILE A 685 11.96 25.07 34.73
CA ILE A 685 12.95 24.51 33.80
C ILE A 685 14.37 24.66 34.34
N GLU A 686 14.64 25.70 35.11
CA GLU A 686 15.93 25.92 35.76
C GLU A 686 16.17 24.84 36.81
N ASN A 687 15.21 24.60 37.71
CA ASN A 687 15.31 23.54 38.72
C ASN A 687 15.43 22.17 38.05
N PHE A 688 14.68 21.95 36.98
CA PHE A 688 14.75 20.71 36.22
C PHE A 688 16.14 20.49 35.61
N ILE A 689 16.72 21.51 34.97
CA ILE A 689 18.08 21.46 34.40
C ILE A 689 19.13 21.31 35.52
N GLN A 690 18.97 22.01 36.64
CA GLN A 690 19.86 21.86 37.80
C GLN A 690 19.79 20.44 38.37
N GLN A 691 18.59 19.86 38.52
CA GLN A 691 18.41 18.46 38.94
C GLN A 691 18.98 17.47 37.91
N LEU A 692 18.90 17.80 36.62
CA LEU A 692 19.48 17.01 35.53
C LEU A 692 21.01 16.95 35.61
N ILE A 693 21.65 18.10 35.89
CA ILE A 693 23.11 18.27 35.90
C ILE A 693 23.72 17.85 37.24
N SER A 694 23.03 18.13 38.37
CA SER A 694 23.56 17.92 39.72
C SER A 694 23.51 16.48 40.20
N LYS A 695 22.69 15.62 39.58
CA LYS A 695 22.72 14.18 39.85
C LYS A 695 23.86 13.54 39.06
N PRO A 696 24.90 13.00 39.72
CA PRO A 696 25.81 12.10 39.04
C PRO A 696 24.98 10.89 38.59
N LEU A 697 25.31 10.33 37.43
CA LEU A 697 25.02 8.92 37.12
C LEU A 697 25.76 8.09 38.18
N ILE A 698 25.15 7.91 39.35
CA ILE A 698 25.66 7.07 40.43
C ILE A 698 25.40 5.63 40.01
N ASP A 699 26.36 5.11 39.24
CA ASP A 699 26.82 3.72 39.25
C ASP A 699 28.24 3.71 38.66
N ARG A 700 29.20 4.19 39.46
CA ARG A 700 30.64 3.95 39.20
C ARG A 700 31.22 2.83 40.07
N ASP A 701 30.42 2.20 40.93
CA ASP A 701 30.91 1.22 41.90
C ASP A 701 30.65 -0.25 41.51
N ASN A 702 30.02 -0.53 40.35
CA ASN A 702 29.99 -1.87 39.76
C ASN A 702 30.88 -1.92 38.52
N SER A 703 32.13 -2.30 38.71
CA SER A 703 33.21 -2.28 37.72
C SER A 703 33.16 -3.38 36.65
N ASP A 704 32.00 -3.97 36.33
CA ASP A 704 31.96 -5.12 35.38
C ASP A 704 30.91 -5.09 34.26
N LEU A 705 30.04 -4.08 34.15
CA LEU A 705 29.10 -3.99 33.02
C LEU A 705 29.01 -2.55 32.51
N THR A 706 30.00 -2.14 31.73
CA THR A 706 29.97 -0.88 30.96
C THR A 706 29.12 -1.04 29.69
N GLU A 707 27.84 -1.40 29.84
CA GLU A 707 26.88 -1.03 28.82
C GLU A 707 26.51 0.43 29.07
N HIS A 708 26.95 1.32 28.18
CA HIS A 708 26.45 2.69 28.11
C HIS A 708 24.94 2.65 27.80
N ILE A 709 24.09 2.45 28.82
CA ILE A 709 22.65 2.63 28.70
C ILE A 709 22.43 4.13 28.48
N THR A 710 22.34 4.52 27.22
CA THR A 710 21.91 5.85 26.81
C THR A 710 20.43 5.97 27.17
N ILE A 711 20.15 6.36 28.41
CA ILE A 711 18.78 6.58 28.89
C ILE A 711 18.25 7.87 28.25
N VAL A 712 17.65 7.74 27.08
CA VAL A 712 16.90 8.84 26.46
C VAL A 712 15.61 9.02 27.25
N THR A 713 15.53 10.11 28.03
CA THR A 713 14.32 10.49 28.76
C THR A 713 13.66 11.68 28.08
N LYS A 714 12.43 11.48 27.59
CA LYS A 714 11.55 12.57 27.15
C LYS A 714 10.78 13.08 28.36
N VAL A 715 10.77 14.40 28.56
CA VAL A 715 10.12 15.05 29.70
C VAL A 715 9.27 16.21 29.18
N MET A 716 8.07 16.36 29.72
CA MET A 716 7.18 17.49 29.43
C MET A 716 7.36 18.55 30.52
N ILE A 717 7.53 19.82 30.13
CA ILE A 717 7.67 20.95 31.05
C ILE A 717 6.54 21.95 30.75
N PHE A 718 5.78 22.31 31.78
CA PHE A 718 4.66 23.25 31.65
C PHE A 718 5.16 24.68 31.85
N THR A 719 5.32 25.42 30.76
CA THR A 719 5.87 26.79 30.79
C THR A 719 4.81 27.88 31.01
N ARG A 720 3.53 27.52 31.05
CA ARG A 720 2.40 28.42 31.27
C ARG A 720 1.47 27.81 32.31
N THR A 721 1.76 28.05 33.58
CA THR A 721 0.88 27.69 34.70
C THR A 721 0.09 28.93 35.15
N SER A 722 -1.08 28.72 35.74
CA SER A 722 -1.88 29.82 36.26
C SER A 722 -1.13 30.58 37.40
N PRO A 723 -1.37 31.89 37.61
CA PRO A 723 -0.76 32.65 38.71
C PRO A 723 -1.00 32.03 40.09
N TYR A 724 -2.14 31.34 40.26
CA TYR A 724 -2.49 30.58 41.47
C TYR A 724 -1.52 29.45 41.79
N ILE A 725 -0.85 28.90 40.76
CA ILE A 725 0.14 27.83 40.88
C ILE A 725 1.56 28.38 40.96
N ILE A 726 1.85 29.53 40.35
CA ILE A 726 3.17 30.19 40.41
C ILE A 726 3.52 30.61 41.86
N GLY A 727 2.51 30.85 42.71
CA GLY A 727 2.69 31.10 44.14
C GLY A 727 3.14 29.89 44.97
N LEU A 728 3.15 28.68 44.40
CA LEU A 728 3.64 27.44 45.03
C LEU A 728 5.17 27.37 44.95
N ASN A 729 5.88 28.29 45.62
CA ASN A 729 7.31 28.11 45.89
C ASN A 729 7.57 26.85 46.74
N GLU A 730 8.81 26.33 46.76
CA GLU A 730 9.22 25.13 47.52
C GLU A 730 8.80 25.16 49.01
N GLN A 731 8.63 26.34 49.62
CA GLN A 731 8.15 26.51 50.99
C GLN A 731 6.63 26.34 51.15
N SER A 732 5.85 26.65 50.12
CA SER A 732 4.39 26.46 50.09
C SER A 732 3.99 25.02 49.73
N THR A 733 4.81 24.29 48.98
CA THR A 733 4.58 22.85 48.72
C THR A 733 4.71 22.03 49.99
N ASP A 734 5.71 22.30 50.84
CA ASP A 734 5.84 21.59 52.11
C ASP A 734 4.72 21.93 53.10
N THR A 735 4.24 23.18 53.12
CA THR A 735 3.20 23.63 54.07
C THR A 735 1.76 23.33 53.65
N LEU A 736 1.42 23.33 52.35
CA LEU A 736 0.10 22.91 51.85
C LEU A 736 -0.12 21.40 52.01
N PHE A 737 0.95 20.60 51.97
CA PHE A 737 0.84 19.14 51.93
C PHE A 737 1.26 18.41 53.22
N THR A 738 1.84 19.10 54.21
CA THR A 738 1.89 18.57 55.59
C THR A 738 0.50 18.28 56.17
N ASN A 739 -0.54 18.97 55.69
CA ASN A 739 -1.93 18.71 56.08
C ASN A 739 -2.50 17.39 55.53
N TYR A 740 -1.85 16.72 54.58
CA TYR A 740 -2.26 15.38 54.15
C TYR A 740 -1.86 14.27 55.14
N ASN A 741 -0.99 14.54 56.12
CA ASN A 741 -0.66 13.57 57.17
C ASN A 741 -1.73 13.51 58.28
N ASN A 742 -2.57 14.53 58.40
CA ASN A 742 -3.72 14.53 59.28
C ASN A 742 -4.99 14.31 58.44
N ASN A 743 -5.96 13.53 58.93
CA ASN A 743 -7.18 13.14 58.21
C ASN A 743 -8.16 14.30 57.90
N GLU A 744 -7.69 15.54 57.75
CA GLU A 744 -8.53 16.68 57.43
C GLU A 744 -8.57 16.92 55.92
N LYS A 745 -9.79 16.93 55.37
CA LYS A 745 -10.07 17.35 54.00
C LYS A 745 -9.45 18.72 53.77
N ILE A 746 -8.53 18.82 52.81
CA ILE A 746 -8.12 20.12 52.29
C ILE A 746 -9.34 20.76 51.65
N ASP A 747 -9.72 21.93 52.15
CA ASP A 747 -10.72 22.79 51.52
C ASP A 747 -10.07 23.48 50.31
N LEU A 748 -9.90 22.71 49.23
CA LEU A 748 -9.38 23.14 47.93
C LEU A 748 -10.30 24.17 47.22
N LEU A 749 -11.42 24.55 47.85
CA LEU A 749 -12.39 25.52 47.32
C LEU A 749 -12.05 26.99 47.64
N ASN A 750 -10.95 27.25 48.35
CA ASN A 750 -10.41 28.61 48.55
C ASN A 750 -9.08 28.85 47.78
N LEU A 751 -8.89 28.15 46.67
CA LEU A 751 -7.85 28.44 45.65
C LEU A 751 -8.47 29.13 44.44
#